data_AF-A0A951L953-F1
#
_entry.id   AF-A0A951L953-F1
#
_cell.length_a   1.000
_cell.length_b   1.000
_cell.length_c   1.000
_cell.angle_alpha   90.00
_cell.angle_beta   90.00
_cell.angle_gamma   90.00
#
_symmetry.space_group_name_H-M   'P 1'
#
loop_
_entity.id
_entity.type
_entity.pdbx_description
1 polymer ?
#
loop_
_entity_poly.entity_id
_entity_poly.type
_entity_poly.pdbx_seq_one_letter_code
_entity_poly.pdbx_strand_id
1 'polypeptide(L)'
;MQINLVYDSSVARAPASFATSLNQAVQFLDQTFASPITITIQVGWQEIEGQPLGSGDVGEGGPVNAQLVSYSQLKAALAANVNSAAVATAVANLPTFDPTSGHLYVASAEEKALGLISPTASGIDGAVGFQGDAGFGDIVHEITHAMGRVAYLGLPSNFNEFSVLDLYRYTGSGALNPRAVNNAYFSFDGGRTVVNTFANTSDLGDWAGATTDAFNAFGGPNDPVSTGDLEEMNVLGFALANPTVAGQTLTLASLPETVLGAGGDTIIGNVGTAIINATAGAQSVIGSAGAITVFGAARDTVVGGTGNMYVDATNGGVLIEIGSGGTDVIIGAVGNNGSKAVNTIVGGAAAVQIEGLGPGDIVGFASESGNATVNGTAGGIGMTFGSGAATIYAAAGDVIALGSGNQYVDGLLGGSQITMGTAGGNDIIIGSLARAAGAGGDTLLGGAAAVQVQGLGQGDVVSFANQSGAAIINATAGAIAATMGSGNATVYGGAGDAIALGGGNQYVDGTLGGSNIAVGTGGFDIIIGSLSRAAGTGVDTLTGGAAQVQVQGLGRGDVVSFAGQTGNASVNATAGNIAATLGGGAASVVAGAGDAITLGSVSQYVDARAAGGSGGSPGAVINLGAGGTDNIIGSTVAGGPGVTITGGAAALNYNTGFAGTGGDDFVNLTGGTGSAVINGFGFDNGAVNDTIIASNGGDSVWGGQGDRIGVGYGGSGTDLFTHASTINGASVSFGSADSVVATSYGNSAGAVAVNAAVAGRSAAQVTVTGFSESAGTPTDSIFYQNEAVATNTAIVTTSSQVSLFGLPSTQLTLPDGTVMTLLGVPKADFNTSFFR
;
A
#
# COMPACT_ATOMS: atom_id res chain seq x y z
N MET A 1 1.49 -46.36 43.47
CA MET A 1 2.25 -46.64 44.71
C MET A 1 1.26 -46.84 45.84
N GLN A 2 1.65 -47.33 47.01
CA GLN A 2 0.78 -47.34 48.19
C GLN A 2 1.53 -46.85 49.43
N ILE A 3 1.11 -45.72 50.00
CA ILE A 3 1.60 -45.19 51.28
C ILE A 3 0.67 -45.67 52.40
N ASN A 4 1.24 -46.35 53.38
CA ASN A 4 0.59 -46.83 54.58
C ASN A 4 1.01 -45.97 55.77
N LEU A 5 0.06 -45.28 56.40
CA LEU A 5 0.34 -44.42 57.55
C LEU A 5 0.22 -45.19 58.86
N VAL A 6 1.20 -45.02 59.74
CA VAL A 6 1.22 -45.55 61.11
C VAL A 6 1.17 -44.39 62.09
N TYR A 7 -0.02 -44.12 62.62
CA TYR A 7 -0.24 -42.98 63.50
C TYR A 7 0.29 -43.24 64.91
N ASP A 8 1.08 -42.30 65.43
CA ASP A 8 1.37 -42.24 66.86
C ASP A 8 0.11 -41.83 67.65
N SER A 9 0.09 -42.20 68.93
CA SER A 9 -0.87 -41.73 69.91
C SER A 9 -1.07 -40.21 69.95
N SER A 10 -0.06 -39.41 69.60
CA SER A 10 -0.09 -37.94 69.58
C SER A 10 -1.06 -37.37 68.56
N VAL A 11 -1.26 -38.07 67.44
CA VAL A 11 -2.17 -37.69 66.34
C VAL A 11 -3.62 -37.58 66.81
N ALA A 12 -4.01 -38.28 67.88
CA ALA A 12 -5.34 -38.14 68.49
C ALA A 12 -5.63 -36.72 69.00
N ARG A 13 -4.60 -35.87 69.17
CA ARG A 13 -4.71 -34.46 69.56
C ARG A 13 -4.69 -33.50 68.37
N ALA A 14 -4.53 -33.98 67.14
CA ALA A 14 -4.47 -33.16 65.95
C ALA A 14 -5.85 -32.59 65.58
N PRO A 15 -5.92 -31.39 64.96
CA PRO A 15 -7.14 -30.86 64.36
C PRO A 15 -7.71 -31.80 63.28
N ALA A 16 -9.03 -31.83 63.12
CA ALA A 16 -9.67 -32.66 62.09
C ALA A 16 -9.26 -32.28 60.64
N SER A 17 -8.90 -31.01 60.42
CA SER A 17 -8.36 -30.53 59.14
C SER A 17 -7.04 -31.21 58.78
N PHE A 18 -6.19 -31.50 59.75
CA PHE A 18 -4.90 -32.15 59.52
C PHE A 18 -5.07 -33.54 58.90
N ALA A 19 -5.95 -34.38 59.46
CA ALA A 19 -6.22 -35.71 58.89
C ALA A 19 -6.81 -35.63 57.47
N THR A 20 -7.54 -34.56 57.15
CA THR A 20 -8.08 -34.35 55.80
C THR A 20 -6.96 -34.01 54.81
N SER A 21 -6.13 -33.01 55.13
CA SER A 21 -4.99 -32.60 54.30
C SER A 21 -3.97 -33.74 54.14
N LEU A 22 -3.73 -34.52 55.19
CA LEU A 22 -2.82 -35.67 55.16
C LEU A 22 -3.30 -36.77 54.22
N ASN A 23 -4.59 -37.10 54.27
CA ASN A 23 -5.16 -38.07 53.33
C ASN A 23 -5.14 -37.55 51.88
N GLN A 24 -5.35 -36.25 51.67
CA GLN A 24 -5.25 -35.63 50.35
C GLN A 24 -3.83 -35.71 49.78
N ALA A 25 -2.81 -35.40 50.60
CA ALA A 25 -1.40 -35.49 50.21
C ALA A 25 -0.98 -36.94 49.89
N VAL A 26 -1.37 -37.91 50.73
CA VAL A 26 -1.11 -39.33 50.48
C VAL A 26 -1.80 -39.81 49.19
N GLN A 27 -3.06 -39.45 49.00
CA GLN A 27 -3.79 -39.82 47.79
C GLN A 27 -3.14 -39.23 46.55
N PHE A 28 -2.70 -37.97 46.61
CA PHE A 28 -1.96 -37.33 45.54
C PHE A 28 -0.68 -38.12 45.20
N LEU A 29 0.15 -38.43 46.19
CA LEU A 29 1.41 -39.15 45.97
C LEU A 29 1.19 -40.57 45.43
N ASP A 30 0.20 -41.30 45.95
CA ASP A 30 -0.15 -42.66 45.49
C ASP A 30 -0.61 -42.71 44.04
N GLN A 31 -1.29 -41.64 43.58
CA GLN A 31 -1.76 -41.49 42.20
C GLN A 31 -0.67 -40.98 41.26
N THR A 32 0.20 -40.09 41.76
CA THR A 32 1.27 -39.47 40.97
C THR A 32 2.39 -40.46 40.65
N PHE A 33 2.76 -41.31 41.61
CA PHE A 33 3.83 -42.31 41.43
C PHE A 33 3.27 -43.73 41.25
N ALA A 34 3.67 -44.40 40.18
CA ALA A 34 3.24 -45.76 39.81
C ALA A 34 4.23 -46.86 40.22
N SER A 35 5.27 -46.54 41.01
CA SER A 35 6.16 -47.57 41.59
C SER A 35 5.34 -48.64 42.32
N PRO A 36 5.51 -49.95 42.01
CA PRO A 36 4.74 -51.03 42.59
C PRO A 36 5.27 -51.41 43.99
N ILE A 37 5.31 -50.44 44.90
CA ILE A 37 5.90 -50.54 46.23
C ILE A 37 4.89 -50.11 47.31
N THR A 38 5.08 -50.62 48.52
CA THR A 38 4.38 -50.18 49.73
C THR A 38 5.36 -49.44 50.64
N ILE A 39 5.08 -48.16 50.89
CA ILE A 39 5.87 -47.30 51.79
C ILE A 39 5.09 -47.17 53.10
N THR A 40 5.73 -47.39 54.23
CA THR A 40 5.14 -47.26 55.57
C THR A 40 5.74 -46.06 56.27
N ILE A 41 4.90 -45.07 56.60
CA ILE A 41 5.34 -43.80 57.20
C ILE A 41 4.72 -43.64 58.59
N GLN A 42 5.55 -43.38 59.60
CA GLN A 42 5.09 -43.00 60.93
C GLN A 42 4.64 -41.54 60.95
N VAL A 43 3.52 -41.25 61.60
CA VAL A 43 2.95 -39.90 61.67
C VAL A 43 2.81 -39.48 63.12
N GLY A 44 3.43 -38.36 63.50
CA GLY A 44 3.30 -37.71 64.81
C GLY A 44 2.58 -36.36 64.75
N TRP A 45 2.12 -35.88 65.91
CA TRP A 45 1.55 -34.54 66.06
C TRP A 45 2.20 -33.77 67.22
N GLN A 46 2.81 -32.63 66.89
CA GLN A 46 3.75 -31.87 67.73
C GLN A 46 5.04 -32.64 68.08
N GLU A 47 5.28 -33.75 67.36
CA GLU A 47 6.47 -34.59 67.51
C GLU A 47 6.74 -35.36 66.22
N ILE A 48 7.98 -35.81 66.08
CA ILE A 48 8.43 -36.83 65.12
C ILE A 48 9.24 -37.88 65.89
N GLU A 49 8.95 -39.16 65.68
CA GLU A 49 9.62 -40.29 66.37
C GLU A 49 9.70 -40.15 67.91
N GLY A 50 8.66 -39.55 68.51
CA GLY A 50 8.59 -39.30 69.96
C GLY A 50 9.44 -38.14 70.48
N GLN A 51 10.07 -37.35 69.59
CA GLN A 51 10.78 -36.12 69.92
C GLN A 51 9.91 -34.90 69.57
N PRO A 52 9.81 -33.88 70.45
CA PRO A 52 9.09 -32.65 70.13
C PRO A 52 9.69 -31.94 68.92
N LEU A 53 8.83 -31.40 68.05
CA LEU A 53 9.28 -30.58 66.92
C LEU A 53 9.99 -29.30 67.41
N GLY A 54 10.89 -28.78 66.59
CA GLY A 54 11.60 -27.54 66.87
C GLY A 54 10.67 -26.33 66.97
N SER A 55 11.16 -25.28 67.64
CA SER A 55 10.40 -24.05 67.84
C SER A 55 10.28 -23.27 66.54
N GLY A 56 9.10 -23.32 65.92
CA GLY A 56 8.78 -22.57 64.70
C GLY A 56 8.58 -23.46 63.47
N ASP A 57 8.88 -24.76 63.57
CA ASP A 57 8.73 -25.71 62.47
C ASP A 57 7.25 -26.08 62.31
N VAL A 58 6.74 -26.09 61.08
CA VAL A 58 5.34 -26.51 60.79
C VAL A 58 5.25 -28.01 60.51
N GLY A 59 6.36 -28.60 60.06
CA GLY A 59 6.56 -30.03 59.89
C GLY A 59 8.05 -30.38 59.92
N GLU A 60 8.32 -31.67 60.10
CA GLU A 60 9.64 -32.28 59.92
C GLU A 60 9.41 -33.69 59.37
N GLY A 61 10.25 -34.14 58.46
CA GLY A 61 10.13 -35.44 57.81
C GLY A 61 11.50 -36.00 57.44
N GLY A 62 11.61 -37.33 57.44
CA GLY A 62 12.87 -37.97 57.07
C GLY A 62 12.81 -39.49 57.04
N PRO A 63 13.81 -40.12 56.41
CA PRO A 63 13.92 -41.57 56.36
C PRO A 63 14.29 -42.14 57.74
N VAL A 64 13.62 -43.23 58.13
CA VAL A 64 13.86 -43.93 59.41
C VAL A 64 14.84 -45.08 59.24
N ASN A 65 14.85 -45.70 58.06
CA ASN A 65 15.74 -46.80 57.71
C ASN A 65 16.41 -46.54 56.36
N ALA A 66 17.62 -47.08 56.19
CA ALA A 66 18.40 -46.99 54.95
C ALA A 66 19.52 -48.03 54.93
N GLN A 67 20.12 -48.23 53.76
CA GLN A 67 21.39 -48.91 53.57
C GLN A 67 22.44 -48.00 52.97
N LEU A 68 23.68 -48.26 53.38
CA LEU A 68 24.86 -47.75 52.72
C LEU A 68 25.21 -48.66 51.55
N VAL A 69 25.10 -48.13 50.35
CA VAL A 69 25.47 -48.82 49.12
C VAL A 69 26.68 -48.16 48.45
N SER A 70 27.38 -48.93 47.61
CA SER A 70 28.43 -48.36 46.77
C SER A 70 27.83 -47.63 45.57
N TYR A 71 28.56 -46.64 45.03
CA TYR A 71 28.15 -45.92 43.82
C TYR A 71 27.85 -46.84 42.63
N SER A 72 28.64 -47.90 42.45
CA SER A 72 28.40 -48.86 41.37
C SER A 72 27.10 -49.65 41.54
N GLN A 73 26.72 -49.99 42.78
CA GLN A 73 25.44 -50.63 43.09
C GLN A 73 24.27 -49.67 42.84
N LEU A 74 24.35 -48.43 43.35
CA LEU A 74 23.29 -47.44 43.14
C LEU A 74 23.12 -47.10 41.65
N LYS A 75 24.22 -46.86 40.93
CA LYS A 75 24.18 -46.58 39.49
C LYS A 75 23.57 -47.75 38.70
N ALA A 76 23.85 -49.00 39.09
CA ALA A 76 23.22 -50.17 38.48
C ALA A 76 21.73 -50.26 38.79
N ALA A 77 21.31 -49.92 40.01
CA ALA A 77 19.90 -49.90 40.40
C ALA A 77 19.11 -48.81 39.66
N LEU A 78 19.66 -47.59 39.57
CA LEU A 78 19.09 -46.50 38.77
C LEU A 78 18.98 -46.87 37.29
N ALA A 79 20.01 -47.52 36.72
CA ALA A 79 19.99 -48.00 35.34
C ALA A 79 18.94 -49.10 35.11
N ALA A 80 18.72 -49.98 36.10
CA ALA A 80 17.67 -51.00 36.05
C ALA A 80 16.26 -50.41 36.22
N ASN A 81 16.15 -49.23 36.83
CA ASN A 81 14.90 -48.51 37.07
C ASN A 81 14.59 -47.44 36.01
N VAL A 82 15.20 -47.50 34.82
CA VAL A 82 14.88 -46.56 33.73
C VAL A 82 13.44 -46.75 33.27
N ASN A 83 12.57 -45.83 33.68
CA ASN A 83 11.13 -45.84 33.43
C ASN A 83 10.62 -44.57 32.70
N SER A 84 11.49 -43.57 32.48
CA SER A 84 11.20 -42.35 31.70
C SER A 84 12.44 -41.84 30.96
N ALA A 85 12.25 -40.88 30.04
CA ALA A 85 13.35 -40.22 29.34
C ALA A 85 14.24 -39.39 30.29
N ALA A 86 13.65 -38.77 31.32
CA ALA A 86 14.38 -38.06 32.36
C ALA A 86 15.31 -39.03 33.13
N VAL A 87 14.82 -40.22 33.54
CA VAL A 87 15.63 -41.23 34.23
C VAL A 87 16.72 -41.79 33.31
N ALA A 88 16.43 -42.05 32.03
CA ALA A 88 17.43 -42.48 31.05
C ALA A 88 18.55 -41.43 30.89
N THR A 89 18.18 -40.16 30.84
CA THR A 89 19.10 -39.02 30.75
C THR A 89 19.93 -38.87 32.03
N ALA A 90 19.29 -38.99 33.19
CA ALA A 90 19.93 -38.99 34.50
C ALA A 90 21.04 -40.05 34.56
N VAL A 91 20.70 -41.31 34.27
CA VAL A 91 21.63 -42.44 34.29
C VAL A 91 22.79 -42.25 33.30
N ALA A 92 22.52 -41.72 32.10
CA ALA A 92 23.54 -41.48 31.08
C ALA A 92 24.54 -40.39 31.47
N ASN A 93 24.12 -39.40 32.28
CA ASN A 93 24.97 -38.29 32.70
C ASN A 93 25.63 -38.50 34.08
N LEU A 94 25.33 -39.61 34.78
CA LEU A 94 26.05 -39.98 36.00
C LEU A 94 27.53 -40.34 35.68
N PRO A 95 28.51 -39.81 36.44
CA PRO A 95 29.93 -40.08 36.21
C PRO A 95 30.31 -41.56 36.12
N THR A 96 31.34 -41.90 35.34
CA THR A 96 31.82 -43.29 35.25
C THR A 96 32.47 -43.77 36.55
N PHE A 97 33.09 -42.86 37.31
CA PHE A 97 33.70 -43.12 38.61
C PHE A 97 32.91 -42.44 39.72
N ASP A 98 32.99 -42.96 40.94
CA ASP A 98 32.30 -42.42 42.11
C ASP A 98 32.70 -40.95 42.37
N PRO A 99 31.76 -39.99 42.26
CA PRO A 99 32.05 -38.57 42.45
C PRO A 99 32.10 -38.16 43.94
N THR A 100 31.72 -39.05 44.86
CA THR A 100 31.55 -38.74 46.28
C THR A 100 32.73 -39.22 47.13
N SER A 101 33.43 -40.28 46.69
CA SER A 101 34.48 -40.97 47.44
C SER A 101 34.01 -41.50 48.82
N GLY A 102 32.69 -41.64 49.02
CA GLY A 102 32.06 -42.05 50.28
C GLY A 102 31.02 -43.16 50.07
N HIS A 103 30.23 -43.44 51.11
CA HIS A 103 29.09 -44.35 51.01
C HIS A 103 27.81 -43.55 50.68
N LEU A 104 26.94 -44.14 49.85
CA LEU A 104 25.66 -43.54 49.49
C LEU A 104 24.56 -44.08 50.41
N TYR A 105 23.95 -43.17 51.15
CA TYR A 105 22.79 -43.41 51.98
C TYR A 105 21.54 -43.44 51.09
N VAL A 106 20.93 -44.62 50.96
CA VAL A 106 19.71 -44.83 50.15
C VAL A 106 18.57 -45.12 51.11
N ALA A 107 17.60 -44.21 51.18
CA ALA A 107 16.47 -44.31 52.10
C ALA A 107 15.60 -45.53 51.79
N SER A 108 14.96 -46.16 52.78
CA SER A 108 14.29 -47.44 52.56
C SER A 108 13.15 -47.39 51.54
N ALA A 109 12.47 -46.24 51.42
CA ALA A 109 11.52 -46.00 50.33
C ALA A 109 12.20 -46.00 48.95
N GLU A 110 13.37 -45.36 48.80
CA GLU A 110 14.19 -45.41 47.58
C GLU A 110 14.72 -46.82 47.33
N GLU A 111 15.13 -47.57 48.36
CA GLU A 111 15.58 -48.96 48.23
C GLU A 111 14.50 -49.85 47.63
N LYS A 112 13.25 -49.68 48.07
CA LYS A 112 12.08 -50.36 47.50
C LYS A 112 11.86 -49.95 46.05
N ALA A 113 11.90 -48.64 45.78
CA ALA A 113 11.65 -48.09 44.44
C ALA A 113 12.71 -48.55 43.42
N LEU A 114 13.97 -48.61 43.84
CA LEU A 114 15.12 -49.04 43.04
C LEU A 114 15.32 -50.57 43.01
N GLY A 115 14.47 -51.33 43.71
CA GLY A 115 14.53 -52.80 43.75
C GLY A 115 15.74 -53.37 44.51
N LEU A 116 16.34 -52.59 45.41
CA LEU A 116 17.43 -53.02 46.30
C LEU A 116 16.92 -53.91 47.44
N ILE A 117 15.68 -53.68 47.88
CA ILE A 117 14.98 -54.55 48.83
C ILE A 117 13.59 -54.93 48.31
N SER A 118 12.89 -55.82 49.04
CA SER A 118 11.53 -56.23 48.66
C SER A 118 10.58 -55.03 48.58
N PRO A 119 9.77 -54.88 47.52
CA PRO A 119 8.84 -53.76 47.35
C PRO A 119 7.77 -53.64 48.45
N THR A 120 7.56 -54.71 49.22
CA THR A 120 6.60 -54.77 50.34
C THR A 120 7.29 -55.11 51.66
N ALA A 121 8.58 -54.80 51.82
CA ALA A 121 9.28 -54.98 53.10
C ALA A 121 8.53 -54.23 54.22
N SER A 122 8.30 -54.89 55.35
CA SER A 122 7.40 -54.40 56.41
C SER A 122 8.03 -53.40 57.39
N GLY A 123 9.26 -52.94 57.13
CA GLY A 123 9.92 -51.92 57.93
C GLY A 123 9.21 -50.57 57.80
N ILE A 124 9.41 -49.70 58.79
CA ILE A 124 9.03 -48.28 58.69
C ILE A 124 10.04 -47.61 57.76
N ASP A 125 9.59 -47.00 56.68
CA ASP A 125 10.49 -46.41 55.69
C ASP A 125 10.89 -44.99 56.08
N GLY A 126 9.95 -44.21 56.62
CA GLY A 126 10.15 -42.84 57.03
C GLY A 126 9.20 -42.42 58.14
N ALA A 127 9.43 -41.24 58.68
CA ALA A 127 8.59 -40.61 59.69
C ALA A 127 8.34 -39.15 59.32
N VAL A 128 7.17 -38.66 59.71
CA VAL A 128 6.77 -37.26 59.59
C VAL A 128 6.12 -36.80 60.89
N GLY A 129 6.37 -35.56 61.27
CA GLY A 129 5.72 -34.88 62.38
C GLY A 129 5.19 -33.53 61.93
N PHE A 130 4.03 -33.12 62.43
CA PHE A 130 3.42 -31.82 62.08
C PHE A 130 2.92 -31.06 63.29
N GLN A 131 2.89 -29.73 63.20
CA GLN A 131 2.21 -28.85 64.16
C GLN A 131 1.66 -27.59 63.48
N GLY A 132 0.80 -26.85 64.17
CA GLY A 132 0.21 -25.63 63.61
C GLY A 132 -0.77 -25.89 62.47
N ASP A 133 -0.74 -25.05 61.44
CA ASP A 133 -1.65 -25.07 60.29
C ASP A 133 -1.02 -25.75 59.05
N ALA A 134 -0.49 -26.97 59.22
CA ALA A 134 0.10 -27.75 58.13
C ALA A 134 -0.93 -28.05 57.03
N GLY A 135 -0.70 -27.50 55.83
CA GLY A 135 -1.58 -27.67 54.67
C GLY A 135 -1.10 -28.75 53.70
N PHE A 136 -1.73 -28.82 52.51
CA PHE A 136 -1.37 -29.83 51.51
C PHE A 136 0.10 -29.75 51.08
N GLY A 137 0.62 -28.54 50.87
CA GLY A 137 2.00 -28.30 50.41
C GLY A 137 3.02 -28.77 51.44
N ASP A 138 2.87 -28.33 52.70
CA ASP A 138 3.75 -28.76 53.80
C ASP A 138 3.74 -30.28 53.97
N ILE A 139 2.56 -30.91 53.86
CA ILE A 139 2.48 -32.36 54.08
C ILE A 139 3.13 -33.13 52.93
N VAL A 140 2.95 -32.71 51.68
CA VAL A 140 3.66 -33.32 50.55
C VAL A 140 5.17 -33.11 50.68
N HIS A 141 5.60 -31.93 51.12
CA HIS A 141 6.99 -31.61 51.40
C HIS A 141 7.63 -32.62 52.36
N GLU A 142 7.04 -32.79 53.55
CA GLU A 142 7.62 -33.68 54.57
C GLU A 142 7.50 -35.17 54.22
N ILE A 143 6.41 -35.58 53.57
CA ILE A 143 6.28 -36.98 53.13
C ILE A 143 7.34 -37.31 52.08
N THR A 144 7.69 -36.39 51.19
CA THR A 144 8.73 -36.64 50.18
C THR A 144 10.14 -36.68 50.80
N HIS A 145 10.40 -35.93 51.86
CA HIS A 145 11.60 -36.14 52.71
C HIS A 145 11.62 -37.54 53.33
N ALA A 146 10.49 -37.98 53.91
CA ALA A 146 10.34 -39.34 54.45
C ALA A 146 10.50 -40.43 53.38
N MET A 147 10.24 -40.11 52.11
CA MET A 147 10.49 -40.99 50.96
C MET A 147 11.95 -40.99 50.48
N GLY A 148 12.81 -40.09 50.96
CA GLY A 148 14.23 -40.04 50.62
C GLY A 148 14.70 -38.79 49.87
N ARG A 149 13.82 -37.78 49.67
CA ARG A 149 14.20 -36.46 49.12
C ARG A 149 15.00 -35.63 50.14
N VAL A 150 16.15 -36.14 50.56
CA VAL A 150 17.02 -35.52 51.57
C VAL A 150 18.40 -35.25 51.00
N ALA A 151 19.10 -34.23 51.52
CA ALA A 151 20.48 -33.91 51.11
C ALA A 151 21.46 -34.17 52.27
N TYR A 152 22.52 -34.94 52.01
CA TYR A 152 23.51 -35.30 53.04
C TYR A 152 24.86 -34.61 52.81
N LEU A 153 25.22 -34.39 51.55
CA LEU A 153 26.25 -33.49 51.04
C LEU A 153 27.67 -33.78 51.51
N GLY A 154 27.92 -34.96 52.09
CA GLY A 154 29.19 -35.32 52.70
C GLY A 154 29.52 -34.48 53.94
N LEU A 155 28.50 -33.97 54.64
CA LEU A 155 28.68 -33.16 55.85
C LEU A 155 29.06 -34.04 57.06
N PRO A 156 29.91 -33.56 57.99
CA PRO A 156 30.26 -34.32 59.19
C PRO A 156 29.07 -34.65 60.10
N SER A 157 28.04 -33.81 60.11
CA SER A 157 26.78 -34.04 60.84
C SER A 157 25.99 -35.23 60.31
N ASN A 158 26.20 -35.60 59.04
CA ASN A 158 25.55 -36.71 58.36
C ASN A 158 26.58 -37.82 58.07
N PHE A 159 27.48 -38.05 59.03
CA PHE A 159 28.50 -39.10 58.99
C PHE A 159 29.43 -39.10 57.76
N ASN A 160 29.53 -37.96 57.05
CA ASN A 160 30.23 -37.81 55.77
C ASN A 160 29.65 -38.68 54.63
N GLU A 161 28.36 -38.95 54.67
CA GLU A 161 27.61 -39.72 53.67
C GLU A 161 26.95 -38.79 52.64
N PHE A 162 26.46 -39.37 51.55
CA PHE A 162 25.78 -38.67 50.46
C PHE A 162 24.46 -39.37 50.15
N SER A 163 23.42 -38.64 49.79
CA SER A 163 22.14 -39.19 49.36
C SER A 163 22.10 -39.42 47.85
N VAL A 164 21.03 -40.05 47.35
CA VAL A 164 20.78 -40.16 45.90
C VAL A 164 20.63 -38.76 45.27
N LEU A 165 19.97 -37.83 45.96
CA LEU A 165 19.76 -36.46 45.51
C LEU A 165 21.07 -35.69 45.29
N ASP A 166 22.08 -35.93 46.12
CA ASP A 166 23.38 -35.26 45.99
C ASP A 166 24.08 -35.55 44.65
N LEU A 167 23.76 -36.67 43.99
CA LEU A 167 24.30 -37.04 42.67
C LEU A 167 23.75 -36.19 41.51
N TYR A 168 22.74 -35.36 41.77
CA TYR A 168 22.10 -34.49 40.77
C TYR A 168 22.30 -33.00 41.07
N ARG A 169 23.29 -32.68 41.91
CA ARG A 169 23.65 -31.32 42.29
C ARG A 169 24.75 -30.74 41.40
N TYR A 170 24.44 -29.69 40.65
CA TYR A 170 25.38 -29.06 39.72
C TYR A 170 25.64 -27.58 40.03
N THR A 171 26.81 -27.08 39.62
CA THR A 171 27.14 -25.64 39.63
C THR A 171 27.37 -25.10 38.22
N GLY A 172 27.12 -25.90 37.19
CA GLY A 172 27.31 -25.61 35.77
C GLY A 172 27.27 -26.86 34.91
N SER A 173 27.14 -26.69 33.59
CA SER A 173 27.16 -27.80 32.62
C SER A 173 28.45 -28.62 32.73
N GLY A 174 28.32 -29.91 33.00
CA GLY A 174 29.41 -30.87 33.23
C GLY A 174 30.09 -30.75 34.60
N ALA A 175 29.65 -29.82 35.46
CA ALA A 175 30.24 -29.53 36.76
C ALA A 175 29.36 -30.07 37.90
N LEU A 176 29.33 -31.40 38.04
CA LEU A 176 28.71 -32.08 39.18
C LEU A 176 29.45 -31.71 40.47
N ASN A 177 28.72 -31.29 41.50
CA ASN A 177 29.27 -30.97 42.81
C ASN A 177 28.30 -31.45 43.91
N PRO A 178 28.49 -32.68 44.45
CA PRO A 178 27.58 -33.30 45.41
C PRO A 178 27.71 -32.72 46.83
N ARG A 179 28.25 -31.51 47.00
CA ARG A 179 28.56 -30.89 48.30
C ARG A 179 27.76 -29.61 48.51
N ALA A 180 27.68 -29.18 49.78
CA ALA A 180 27.08 -27.91 50.17
C ALA A 180 27.89 -26.73 49.61
N VAL A 181 27.42 -26.15 48.50
CA VAL A 181 27.99 -24.97 47.85
C VAL A 181 26.89 -24.01 47.42
N ASN A 182 27.21 -22.71 47.43
CA ASN A 182 26.26 -21.69 47.04
C ASN A 182 25.90 -21.79 45.55
N ASN A 183 24.64 -21.49 45.22
CA ASN A 183 24.09 -21.50 43.86
C ASN A 183 24.13 -22.88 43.19
N ALA A 184 24.15 -23.94 43.98
CA ALA A 184 23.92 -25.28 43.48
C ALA A 184 22.48 -25.43 43.01
N TYR A 185 22.27 -26.18 41.94
CA TYR A 185 20.93 -26.45 41.40
C TYR A 185 20.77 -27.94 41.07
N PHE A 186 19.52 -28.38 41.06
CA PHE A 186 19.13 -29.71 40.65
C PHE A 186 19.15 -29.80 39.11
N SER A 187 19.80 -30.85 38.59
CA SER A 187 19.87 -31.14 37.17
C SER A 187 20.16 -32.62 36.92
N PHE A 188 19.40 -33.23 36.00
CA PHE A 188 19.57 -34.64 35.61
C PHE A 188 20.21 -34.80 34.22
N ASP A 189 20.46 -33.71 33.48
CA ASP A 189 21.03 -33.75 32.13
C ASP A 189 22.52 -33.37 32.07
N GLY A 190 23.23 -33.61 33.17
CA GLY A 190 24.64 -33.27 33.30
C GLY A 190 24.88 -31.79 33.58
N GLY A 191 23.90 -31.06 34.12
CA GLY A 191 24.03 -29.65 34.48
C GLY A 191 23.69 -28.67 33.34
N ARG A 192 23.09 -29.12 32.23
CA ARG A 192 22.75 -28.24 31.09
C ARG A 192 21.47 -27.46 31.34
N THR A 193 20.51 -28.09 32.00
CA THR A 193 19.24 -27.48 32.41
C THR A 193 19.24 -27.25 33.92
N VAL A 194 18.85 -26.04 34.33
CA VAL A 194 18.59 -25.69 35.73
C VAL A 194 17.12 -26.01 35.99
N VAL A 195 16.84 -27.13 36.67
CA VAL A 195 15.45 -27.51 36.99
C VAL A 195 14.93 -26.64 38.13
N ASN A 196 15.65 -26.62 39.26
CA ASN A 196 15.42 -25.66 40.34
C ASN A 196 16.72 -25.44 41.15
N THR A 197 16.82 -24.31 41.85
CA THR A 197 18.02 -23.94 42.63
C THR A 197 17.82 -24.34 44.09
N PHE A 198 18.81 -25.02 44.67
CA PHE A 198 18.77 -25.43 46.07
C PHE A 198 18.94 -24.22 47.02
N ALA A 199 18.31 -24.30 48.19
CA ALA A 199 18.47 -23.33 49.25
C ALA A 199 19.91 -23.32 49.79
N ASN A 200 20.33 -22.17 50.32
CA ASN A 200 21.63 -22.00 50.97
C ASN A 200 21.51 -21.92 52.51
N THR A 201 20.29 -22.05 53.05
CA THR A 201 19.94 -21.91 54.48
C THR A 201 18.74 -22.80 54.81
N SER A 202 18.62 -23.25 56.06
CA SER A 202 17.67 -24.30 56.49
C SER A 202 18.11 -25.69 55.97
N ASP A 203 17.20 -26.47 55.41
CA ASP A 203 17.51 -27.70 54.66
C ASP A 203 18.11 -27.35 53.30
N LEU A 204 19.25 -27.99 52.97
CA LEU A 204 19.98 -27.75 51.73
C LEU A 204 19.48 -28.61 50.55
N GLY A 205 18.59 -29.57 50.80
CA GLY A 205 17.88 -30.37 49.81
C GLY A 205 16.64 -29.70 49.24
N ASP A 206 16.18 -28.61 49.85
CA ASP A 206 15.00 -27.87 49.42
C ASP A 206 15.31 -26.76 48.41
N TRP A 207 14.28 -26.24 47.76
CA TRP A 207 14.40 -25.13 46.82
C TRP A 207 14.59 -23.78 47.51
N ALA A 208 15.30 -22.88 46.83
CA ALA A 208 15.62 -21.55 47.32
C ALA A 208 14.43 -20.58 47.39
N GLY A 209 13.24 -20.94 46.86
CA GLY A 209 12.06 -20.07 46.91
C GLY A 209 11.96 -19.01 45.81
N ALA A 210 12.51 -19.27 44.61
CA ALA A 210 12.37 -18.33 43.49
C ALA A 210 10.92 -18.19 42.99
N THR A 211 10.10 -19.22 43.20
CA THR A 211 8.67 -19.30 42.87
C THR A 211 7.92 -19.95 44.03
N THR A 212 6.61 -19.70 44.15
CA THR A 212 5.73 -20.42 45.08
C THR A 212 5.69 -21.90 44.71
N ASP A 213 6.14 -22.77 45.62
CA ASP A 213 6.44 -24.18 45.33
C ASP A 213 6.48 -24.99 46.64
N ALA A 214 5.89 -26.18 46.64
CA ALA A 214 5.77 -27.04 47.81
C ALA A 214 7.13 -27.51 48.36
N PHE A 215 8.18 -27.61 47.53
CA PHE A 215 9.51 -28.09 47.92
C PHE A 215 10.46 -26.97 48.34
N ASN A 216 9.97 -25.74 48.49
CA ASN A 216 10.76 -24.62 49.01
C ASN A 216 11.16 -24.82 50.48
N ALA A 217 12.38 -24.40 50.82
CA ALA A 217 12.87 -24.36 52.20
C ALA A 217 12.03 -23.42 53.10
N PHE A 218 11.32 -22.47 52.47
CA PHE A 218 10.38 -21.56 53.10
C PHE A 218 9.16 -21.39 52.19
N GLY A 219 8.22 -22.33 52.29
CA GLY A 219 6.96 -22.34 51.52
C GLY A 219 5.74 -21.88 52.32
N GLY A 220 4.63 -21.68 51.61
CA GLY A 220 3.30 -21.54 52.18
C GLY A 220 2.57 -22.89 52.31
N PRO A 221 1.55 -22.99 53.20
CA PRO A 221 0.97 -24.28 53.59
C PRO A 221 0.27 -25.04 52.47
N ASN A 222 -0.10 -24.36 51.38
CA ASN A 222 -0.78 -24.98 50.23
C ASN A 222 -0.09 -24.63 48.91
N ASP A 223 1.22 -24.39 48.96
CA ASP A 223 2.00 -24.16 47.75
C ASP A 223 1.89 -25.39 46.83
N PRO A 224 1.85 -25.19 45.50
CA PRO A 224 1.64 -26.26 44.54
C PRO A 224 2.91 -27.10 44.36
N VAL A 225 2.73 -28.37 44.03
CA VAL A 225 3.79 -29.26 43.54
C VAL A 225 4.08 -28.92 42.08
N SER A 226 5.32 -28.58 41.75
CA SER A 226 5.75 -28.22 40.40
C SER A 226 6.18 -29.43 39.57
N THR A 227 6.36 -29.23 38.26
CA THR A 227 6.95 -30.26 37.38
C THR A 227 8.38 -30.61 37.79
N GLY A 228 9.14 -29.64 38.32
CA GLY A 228 10.49 -29.85 38.82
C GLY A 228 10.52 -30.83 40.00
N ASP A 229 9.57 -30.71 40.91
CA ASP A 229 9.39 -31.59 42.08
C ASP A 229 9.12 -33.04 41.64
N LEU A 230 8.26 -33.21 40.64
CA LEU A 230 7.92 -34.53 40.10
C LEU A 230 9.09 -35.15 39.35
N GLU A 231 9.85 -34.37 38.58
CA GLU A 231 11.05 -34.83 37.88
C GLU A 231 12.16 -35.22 38.85
N GLU A 232 12.34 -34.47 39.95
CA GLU A 232 13.27 -34.80 41.03
C GLU A 232 12.94 -36.18 41.62
N MET A 233 11.74 -36.35 42.16
CA MET A 233 11.33 -37.64 42.74
C MET A 233 11.43 -38.80 41.74
N ASN A 234 11.15 -38.53 40.46
CA ASN A 234 11.27 -39.53 39.41
C ASN A 234 12.70 -40.00 39.18
N VAL A 235 13.69 -39.10 39.16
CA VAL A 235 15.09 -39.50 39.00
C VAL A 235 15.69 -40.11 40.27
N LEU A 236 15.14 -39.82 41.45
CA LEU A 236 15.52 -40.49 42.70
C LEU A 236 15.06 -41.96 42.73
N GLY A 237 14.03 -42.30 41.94
CA GLY A 237 13.64 -43.69 41.70
C GLY A 237 12.12 -43.95 41.68
N PHE A 238 11.29 -42.94 41.95
CA PHE A 238 9.85 -43.10 42.02
C PHE A 238 9.20 -42.91 40.64
N ALA A 239 8.87 -44.00 39.96
CA ALA A 239 8.29 -43.97 38.61
C ALA A 239 7.00 -43.13 38.58
N LEU A 240 6.93 -42.15 37.68
CA LEU A 240 5.69 -41.39 37.43
C LEU A 240 4.63 -42.27 36.78
N ALA A 241 3.36 -42.07 37.14
CA ALA A 241 2.24 -42.74 36.48
C ALA A 241 2.11 -42.35 34.98
N ASN A 242 2.56 -41.14 34.61
CA ASN A 242 2.57 -40.63 33.23
C ASN A 242 3.93 -39.96 32.91
N PRO A 243 4.95 -40.71 32.45
CA PRO A 243 6.26 -40.14 32.14
C PRO A 243 6.25 -39.31 30.85
N THR A 244 6.95 -38.17 30.82
CA THR A 244 7.24 -37.40 29.59
C THR A 244 8.20 -38.19 28.69
N VAL A 245 7.71 -38.65 27.54
CA VAL A 245 8.50 -39.25 26.47
C VAL A 245 8.44 -38.31 25.26
N ALA A 246 9.61 -37.99 24.70
CA ALA A 246 9.74 -37.16 23.51
C ALA A 246 9.27 -37.90 22.25
N GLY A 247 8.64 -37.19 21.32
CA GLY A 247 8.24 -37.75 20.02
C GLY A 247 6.92 -38.52 20.06
N GLN A 248 6.05 -38.23 21.02
CA GLN A 248 4.80 -38.95 21.19
C GLN A 248 3.66 -38.38 20.35
N THR A 249 2.63 -39.18 20.12
CA THR A 249 1.33 -38.67 19.67
C THR A 249 0.37 -38.64 20.86
N LEU A 250 0.04 -37.44 21.34
CA LEU A 250 -0.88 -37.22 22.45
C LEU A 250 -2.24 -36.81 21.87
N THR A 251 -3.29 -37.59 22.15
CA THR A 251 -4.67 -37.21 21.80
C THR A 251 -5.38 -36.75 23.07
N LEU A 252 -5.84 -35.50 23.08
CA LEU A 252 -6.40 -34.88 24.27
C LEU A 252 -7.79 -35.43 24.61
N ALA A 253 -8.13 -35.35 25.90
CA ALA A 253 -9.43 -35.80 26.38
C ALA A 253 -10.56 -34.85 25.96
N SER A 254 -11.81 -35.29 26.15
CA SER A 254 -13.01 -34.46 25.91
C SER A 254 -13.30 -33.44 27.02
N LEU A 255 -12.48 -33.42 28.08
CA LEU A 255 -12.56 -32.49 29.22
C LEU A 255 -11.44 -31.43 29.12
N PRO A 256 -11.49 -30.36 29.92
CA PRO A 256 -10.41 -29.40 29.99
C PRO A 256 -9.07 -30.03 30.40
N GLU A 257 -7.99 -29.69 29.70
CA GLU A 257 -6.66 -30.29 29.90
C GLU A 257 -5.54 -29.25 29.79
N THR A 258 -4.47 -29.42 30.58
CA THR A 258 -3.22 -28.67 30.44
C THR A 258 -2.11 -29.66 30.08
N VAL A 259 -1.39 -29.36 29.00
CA VAL A 259 -0.37 -30.25 28.42
C VAL A 259 0.97 -29.54 28.45
N LEU A 260 1.99 -30.21 28.98
CA LEU A 260 3.38 -29.80 28.82
C LEU A 260 3.98 -30.69 27.72
N GLY A 261 4.16 -30.12 26.53
CA GLY A 261 4.70 -30.85 25.39
C GLY A 261 6.21 -31.04 25.49
N ALA A 262 6.71 -32.17 25.00
CA ALA A 262 8.14 -32.45 24.83
C ALA A 262 8.56 -32.35 23.36
N GLY A 263 9.87 -32.24 23.14
CA GLY A 263 10.42 -32.12 21.78
C GLY A 263 10.05 -33.31 20.90
N GLY A 264 9.48 -33.04 19.73
CA GLY A 264 9.05 -34.03 18.74
C GLY A 264 7.58 -34.44 18.87
N ASP A 265 6.85 -33.95 19.87
CA ASP A 265 5.48 -34.39 20.11
C ASP A 265 4.52 -33.93 19.00
N THR A 266 3.50 -34.76 18.76
CA THR A 266 2.30 -34.45 18.00
C THR A 266 1.11 -34.43 18.97
N ILE A 267 0.57 -33.25 19.25
CA ILE A 267 -0.52 -33.03 20.20
C ILE A 267 -1.79 -32.76 19.40
N ILE A 268 -2.78 -33.64 19.54
CA ILE A 268 -4.04 -33.62 18.79
C ILE A 268 -5.18 -33.25 19.74
N GLY A 269 -5.78 -32.09 19.51
CA GLY A 269 -6.93 -31.59 20.25
C GLY A 269 -8.19 -32.44 20.08
N ASN A 270 -9.16 -32.20 20.95
CA ASN A 270 -10.45 -32.88 20.96
C ASN A 270 -11.57 -31.84 21.18
N VAL A 271 -12.76 -32.24 21.63
CA VAL A 271 -13.89 -31.35 21.91
C VAL A 271 -13.74 -30.54 23.22
N GLY A 272 -12.83 -30.95 24.12
CA GLY A 272 -12.50 -30.24 25.35
C GLY A 272 -11.56 -29.05 25.12
N THR A 273 -11.51 -28.10 26.05
CA THR A 273 -10.58 -26.97 25.97
C THR A 273 -9.17 -27.37 26.40
N ALA A 274 -8.12 -26.90 25.74
CA ALA A 274 -6.75 -27.25 26.09
C ALA A 274 -5.83 -26.03 26.25
N ILE A 275 -4.92 -26.08 27.21
CA ILE A 275 -3.76 -25.19 27.32
C ILE A 275 -2.51 -26.03 27.06
N ILE A 276 -1.74 -25.67 26.04
CA ILE A 276 -0.59 -26.45 25.56
C ILE A 276 0.65 -25.56 25.67
N ASN A 277 1.57 -25.96 26.54
CA ASN A 277 2.90 -25.38 26.58
C ASN A 277 3.82 -26.14 25.61
N ALA A 278 4.07 -25.56 24.44
CA ALA A 278 4.87 -26.16 23.37
C ALA A 278 6.30 -25.63 23.32
N THR A 279 6.81 -24.99 24.38
CA THR A 279 8.11 -24.30 24.33
C THR A 279 9.33 -25.24 24.28
N ALA A 280 9.16 -26.56 24.43
CA ALA A 280 10.25 -27.51 24.53
C ALA A 280 10.51 -28.24 23.20
N GLY A 281 11.56 -27.84 22.48
CA GLY A 281 11.90 -28.46 21.19
C GLY A 281 10.86 -28.16 20.10
N ALA A 282 10.91 -28.89 18.99
CA ALA A 282 9.95 -28.70 17.89
C ALA A 282 8.76 -29.63 18.08
N GLN A 283 7.54 -29.10 18.02
CA GLN A 283 6.30 -29.83 18.27
C GLN A 283 5.29 -29.60 17.14
N SER A 284 4.32 -30.51 17.01
CA SER A 284 3.18 -30.38 16.10
C SER A 284 1.90 -30.35 16.91
N VAL A 285 1.18 -29.24 16.91
CA VAL A 285 -0.11 -29.10 17.58
C VAL A 285 -1.21 -29.06 16.51
N ILE A 286 -2.21 -29.93 16.63
CA ILE A 286 -3.33 -30.05 15.70
C ILE A 286 -4.61 -29.80 16.48
N GLY A 287 -5.29 -28.69 16.20
CA GLY A 287 -6.57 -28.31 16.80
C GLY A 287 -7.73 -29.21 16.35
N SER A 288 -8.87 -29.07 17.04
CA SER A 288 -10.08 -29.82 16.77
C SER A 288 -11.31 -28.94 17.07
N ALA A 289 -12.43 -29.50 17.53
CA ALA A 289 -13.65 -28.73 17.83
C ALA A 289 -13.58 -27.95 19.15
N GLY A 290 -12.75 -28.40 20.10
CA GLY A 290 -12.49 -27.69 21.35
C GLY A 290 -11.51 -26.55 21.17
N ALA A 291 -11.61 -25.54 22.03
CA ALA A 291 -10.72 -24.39 21.97
C ALA A 291 -9.32 -24.73 22.51
N ILE A 292 -8.27 -24.25 21.85
CA ILE A 292 -6.88 -24.48 22.27
C ILE A 292 -6.14 -23.16 22.49
N THR A 293 -5.29 -23.12 23.51
CA THR A 293 -4.31 -22.06 23.77
C THR A 293 -2.93 -22.69 23.67
N VAL A 294 -2.06 -22.15 22.82
CA VAL A 294 -0.72 -22.71 22.54
C VAL A 294 0.34 -21.65 22.81
N PHE A 295 1.33 -22.00 23.63
CA PHE A 295 2.56 -21.21 23.80
C PHE A 295 3.65 -21.84 22.93
N GLY A 296 3.86 -21.29 21.73
CA GLY A 296 4.75 -21.85 20.72
C GLY A 296 6.19 -21.35 20.82
N ALA A 297 7.11 -22.13 20.25
CA ALA A 297 8.51 -21.80 20.09
C ALA A 297 9.04 -22.19 18.70
N ALA A 298 10.33 -21.95 18.48
CA ALA A 298 10.94 -22.13 17.17
C ALA A 298 10.81 -23.58 16.65
N ARG A 299 10.38 -23.69 15.39
CA ARG A 299 10.14 -24.93 14.62
C ARG A 299 8.86 -25.67 15.00
N ASP A 300 8.00 -25.10 15.82
CA ASP A 300 6.66 -25.64 16.04
C ASP A 300 5.77 -25.47 14.81
N THR A 301 4.87 -26.42 14.61
CA THR A 301 3.75 -26.33 13.66
C THR A 301 2.44 -26.39 14.43
N VAL A 302 1.61 -25.37 14.29
CA VAL A 302 0.29 -25.29 14.93
C VAL A 302 -0.76 -25.22 13.84
N VAL A 303 -1.68 -26.17 13.80
CA VAL A 303 -2.78 -26.22 12.83
C VAL A 303 -4.10 -26.02 13.57
N GLY A 304 -4.89 -25.03 13.19
CA GLY A 304 -6.20 -24.75 13.77
C GLY A 304 -7.24 -25.82 13.45
N GLY A 305 -8.29 -25.88 14.27
CA GLY A 305 -9.39 -26.85 14.15
C GLY A 305 -10.68 -26.23 13.63
N THR A 306 -11.81 -26.66 14.20
CA THR A 306 -13.12 -26.00 14.03
C THR A 306 -13.51 -25.15 15.24
N GLY A 307 -12.85 -25.34 16.38
CA GLY A 307 -12.93 -24.49 17.56
C GLY A 307 -11.90 -23.36 17.54
N ASN A 308 -12.02 -22.44 18.49
CA ASN A 308 -11.15 -21.26 18.59
C ASN A 308 -9.71 -21.65 18.93
N MET A 309 -8.74 -21.00 18.30
CA MET A 309 -7.32 -21.14 18.62
C MET A 309 -6.74 -19.82 19.14
N TYR A 310 -5.95 -19.87 20.21
CA TYR A 310 -5.06 -18.79 20.61
C TYR A 310 -3.62 -19.27 20.53
N VAL A 311 -2.75 -18.55 19.83
CA VAL A 311 -1.32 -18.86 19.74
C VAL A 311 -0.49 -17.68 20.20
N ASP A 312 0.30 -17.88 21.24
CA ASP A 312 1.42 -17.00 21.57
C ASP A 312 2.68 -17.50 20.85
N ALA A 313 3.05 -16.79 19.79
CA ALA A 313 4.23 -17.05 18.98
C ALA A 313 5.33 -15.99 19.21
N THR A 314 5.34 -15.34 20.38
CA THR A 314 6.34 -14.30 20.74
C THR A 314 7.77 -14.84 20.80
N ASN A 315 7.97 -16.15 20.89
CA ASN A 315 9.28 -16.81 20.81
C ASN A 315 9.85 -16.92 19.38
N GLY A 316 9.02 -16.71 18.35
CA GLY A 316 9.41 -16.72 16.94
C GLY A 316 9.60 -18.12 16.35
N GLY A 317 9.57 -18.22 15.03
CA GLY A 317 9.84 -19.45 14.27
C GLY A 317 8.70 -20.46 14.27
N VAL A 318 7.46 -20.03 14.51
CA VAL A 318 6.28 -20.90 14.49
C VAL A 318 5.64 -20.89 13.09
N LEU A 319 5.27 -22.06 12.58
CA LEU A 319 4.36 -22.20 11.44
C LEU A 319 2.93 -22.37 11.98
N ILE A 320 2.03 -21.46 11.62
CA ILE A 320 0.64 -21.46 12.09
C ILE A 320 -0.28 -21.58 10.89
N GLU A 321 -1.14 -22.59 10.85
CA GLU A 321 -2.22 -22.72 9.87
C GLU A 321 -3.56 -22.40 10.54
N ILE A 322 -4.29 -21.42 9.99
CA ILE A 322 -5.59 -21.00 10.52
C ILE A 322 -6.62 -22.12 10.37
N GLY A 323 -7.50 -22.24 11.37
CA GLY A 323 -8.51 -23.27 11.41
C GLY A 323 -9.54 -23.21 10.28
N SER A 324 -10.36 -24.26 10.22
CA SER A 324 -11.51 -24.38 9.33
C SER A 324 -12.79 -23.75 9.89
N GLY A 325 -12.79 -23.33 11.16
CA GLY A 325 -13.91 -22.66 11.82
C GLY A 325 -13.49 -22.05 13.16
N GLY A 326 -14.41 -21.33 13.81
CA GLY A 326 -14.11 -20.61 15.05
C GLY A 326 -13.50 -19.22 14.79
N THR A 327 -12.88 -18.67 15.83
CA THR A 327 -12.11 -17.43 15.76
C THR A 327 -10.73 -17.66 16.35
N ASP A 328 -9.71 -17.37 15.55
CA ASP A 328 -8.31 -17.60 15.89
C ASP A 328 -7.63 -16.28 16.25
N VAL A 329 -6.77 -16.31 17.25
CA VAL A 329 -6.00 -15.15 17.73
C VAL A 329 -4.52 -15.53 17.78
N ILE A 330 -3.68 -14.71 17.17
CA ILE A 330 -2.25 -14.95 17.09
C ILE A 330 -1.50 -13.72 17.57
N ILE A 331 -0.59 -13.93 18.51
CA ILE A 331 0.35 -12.91 18.99
C ILE A 331 1.74 -13.25 18.46
N GLY A 332 2.27 -12.40 17.58
CA GLY A 332 3.61 -12.50 17.01
C GLY A 332 4.71 -11.99 17.95
N ALA A 333 5.94 -11.95 17.43
CA ALA A 333 7.11 -11.49 18.16
C ALA A 333 7.45 -10.02 17.82
N VAL A 334 6.93 -9.08 18.61
CA VAL A 334 7.21 -7.64 18.45
C VAL A 334 8.69 -7.31 18.74
N GLY A 335 9.34 -6.51 17.89
CA GLY A 335 10.65 -5.91 18.20
C GLY A 335 11.89 -6.70 17.78
N ASN A 336 11.78 -7.57 16.77
CA ASN A 336 12.94 -8.30 16.27
C ASN A 336 13.94 -7.38 15.56
N ASN A 337 15.06 -7.07 16.20
CA ASN A 337 16.30 -6.67 15.52
C ASN A 337 16.95 -7.87 14.79
N GLY A 338 16.15 -8.73 14.13
CA GLY A 338 16.61 -9.92 13.40
C GLY A 338 17.11 -11.11 14.24
N SER A 339 16.98 -11.10 15.58
CA SER A 339 17.50 -12.21 16.43
C SER A 339 16.54 -13.38 16.66
N LYS A 340 15.24 -13.22 16.44
CA LYS A 340 14.26 -14.33 16.52
C LYS A 340 13.88 -14.80 15.12
N ALA A 341 13.57 -16.08 15.00
CA ALA A 341 13.15 -16.67 13.73
C ALA A 341 11.78 -16.12 13.28
N VAL A 342 11.60 -16.04 11.96
CA VAL A 342 10.38 -15.56 11.29
C VAL A 342 9.20 -16.48 11.57
N ASN A 343 8.06 -15.92 11.96
CA ASN A 343 6.79 -16.64 12.01
C ASN A 343 6.17 -16.70 10.62
N THR A 344 5.54 -17.82 10.29
CA THR A 344 4.77 -17.99 9.06
C THR A 344 3.34 -18.36 9.42
N ILE A 345 2.38 -17.54 9.01
CA ILE A 345 0.97 -17.74 9.29
C ILE A 345 0.28 -17.97 7.94
N VAL A 346 -0.41 -19.10 7.76
CA VAL A 346 -1.06 -19.48 6.50
C VAL A 346 -2.56 -19.67 6.69
N GLY A 347 -3.32 -19.40 5.63
CA GLY A 347 -4.76 -19.18 5.70
C GLY A 347 -5.61 -20.42 6.01
N GLY A 348 -6.90 -20.17 6.24
CA GLY A 348 -7.93 -21.17 6.56
C GLY A 348 -9.33 -20.63 6.27
N ALA A 349 -10.36 -21.21 6.90
CA ALA A 349 -11.74 -20.73 6.78
C ALA A 349 -12.25 -20.02 8.05
N ALA A 350 -11.53 -20.13 9.17
CA ALA A 350 -11.83 -19.40 10.40
C ALA A 350 -11.55 -17.90 10.24
N ALA A 351 -12.23 -17.08 11.05
CA ALA A 351 -11.84 -15.69 11.20
C ALA A 351 -10.58 -15.58 12.07
N VAL A 352 -9.69 -14.64 11.78
CA VAL A 352 -8.41 -14.49 12.47
C VAL A 352 -8.13 -13.05 12.89
N GLN A 353 -7.55 -12.88 14.07
CA GLN A 353 -6.94 -11.64 14.55
C GLN A 353 -5.44 -11.87 14.81
N ILE A 354 -4.60 -11.03 14.23
CA ILE A 354 -3.14 -11.13 14.36
C ILE A 354 -2.60 -9.81 14.90
N GLU A 355 -1.83 -9.90 15.97
CA GLU A 355 -1.16 -8.76 16.60
C GLU A 355 0.35 -9.03 16.77
N GLY A 356 1.13 -7.96 16.87
CA GLY A 356 2.52 -8.06 17.30
C GLY A 356 3.47 -8.72 16.30
N LEU A 357 3.18 -8.66 15.00
CA LEU A 357 4.08 -9.16 13.96
C LEU A 357 5.41 -8.40 13.97
N GLY A 358 6.51 -9.15 13.88
CA GLY A 358 7.88 -8.64 13.77
C GLY A 358 8.35 -8.52 12.32
N PRO A 359 9.48 -7.82 12.07
CA PRO A 359 10.02 -7.69 10.72
C PRO A 359 10.38 -9.05 10.12
N GLY A 360 10.00 -9.27 8.86
CA GLY A 360 10.22 -10.52 8.14
C GLY A 360 9.15 -11.59 8.37
N ASP A 361 8.21 -11.40 9.30
CA ASP A 361 7.04 -12.29 9.44
C ASP A 361 6.25 -12.37 8.13
N ILE A 362 5.63 -13.52 7.89
CA ILE A 362 4.86 -13.80 6.67
C ILE A 362 3.41 -14.15 7.03
N VAL A 363 2.47 -13.49 6.36
CA VAL A 363 1.04 -13.81 6.37
C VAL A 363 0.61 -14.26 4.97
N GLY A 364 0.44 -15.57 4.79
CA GLY A 364 0.12 -16.24 3.52
C GLY A 364 -1.32 -16.72 3.45
N PHE A 365 -2.26 -15.81 3.21
CA PHE A 365 -3.71 -16.04 3.20
C PHE A 365 -4.32 -16.21 1.80
N ALA A 366 -3.53 -16.61 0.81
CA ALA A 366 -4.02 -16.80 -0.56
C ALA A 366 -5.21 -17.80 -0.66
N SER A 367 -5.27 -18.80 0.22
CA SER A 367 -6.37 -19.78 0.33
C SER A 367 -7.42 -19.42 1.39
N GLU A 368 -7.28 -18.29 2.06
CA GLU A 368 -8.16 -17.91 3.15
C GLU A 368 -9.56 -17.52 2.64
N SER A 369 -10.59 -17.94 3.37
CA SER A 369 -11.98 -17.54 3.14
C SER A 369 -12.64 -16.89 4.35
N GLY A 370 -12.05 -17.03 5.54
CA GLY A 370 -12.49 -16.34 6.74
C GLY A 370 -12.03 -14.88 6.78
N ASN A 371 -12.60 -14.09 7.70
CA ASN A 371 -12.23 -12.68 7.82
C ASN A 371 -10.92 -12.51 8.60
N ALA A 372 -10.04 -11.62 8.16
CA ALA A 372 -8.77 -11.34 8.83
C ALA A 372 -8.69 -9.92 9.38
N THR A 373 -8.10 -9.76 10.57
CA THR A 373 -7.62 -8.46 11.07
C THR A 373 -6.15 -8.60 11.40
N VAL A 374 -5.29 -7.80 10.75
CA VAL A 374 -3.84 -7.91 10.85
C VAL A 374 -3.24 -6.58 11.25
N ASN A 375 -2.49 -6.56 12.35
CA ASN A 375 -1.78 -5.38 12.84
C ASN A 375 -0.26 -5.53 12.66
N GLY A 376 0.28 -4.92 11.60
CA GLY A 376 1.67 -5.02 11.17
C GLY A 376 2.64 -4.11 11.92
N THR A 377 2.67 -4.14 13.26
CA THR A 377 3.30 -3.10 14.10
C THR A 377 4.79 -2.78 13.87
N ALA A 378 5.59 -3.66 13.24
CA ALA A 378 7.05 -3.50 13.14
C ALA A 378 7.60 -3.23 11.73
N GLY A 379 6.77 -3.30 10.68
CA GLY A 379 7.17 -3.07 9.29
C GLY A 379 7.99 -4.21 8.66
N GLY A 380 8.07 -4.24 7.33
CA GLY A 380 8.83 -5.27 6.59
C GLY A 380 8.16 -6.64 6.57
N ILE A 381 6.83 -6.69 6.67
CA ILE A 381 6.03 -7.91 6.70
C ILE A 381 5.55 -8.24 5.29
N GLY A 382 5.63 -9.52 4.90
CA GLY A 382 5.05 -10.01 3.65
C GLY A 382 3.64 -10.54 3.87
N MET A 383 2.63 -9.90 3.29
CA MET A 383 1.22 -10.28 3.45
C MET A 383 0.58 -10.58 2.08
N THR A 384 -0.20 -11.65 2.00
CA THR A 384 -1.01 -12.01 0.82
C THR A 384 -2.37 -12.45 1.31
N PHE A 385 -3.46 -11.93 0.74
CA PHE A 385 -4.84 -12.21 1.16
C PHE A 385 -5.64 -12.97 0.10
N GLY A 386 -6.72 -13.61 0.55
CA GLY A 386 -7.56 -14.49 -0.25
C GLY A 386 -8.97 -13.96 -0.49
N SER A 387 -9.95 -14.85 -0.45
CA SER A 387 -11.37 -14.53 -0.70
C SER A 387 -12.08 -13.92 0.51
N GLY A 388 -11.51 -14.10 1.71
CA GLY A 388 -12.00 -13.48 2.94
C GLY A 388 -11.83 -11.97 2.95
N ALA A 389 -12.69 -11.26 3.69
CA ALA A 389 -12.53 -9.82 3.91
C ALA A 389 -11.41 -9.57 4.93
N ALA A 390 -10.53 -8.61 4.70
CA ALA A 390 -9.50 -8.27 5.68
C ALA A 390 -9.40 -6.78 6.00
N THR A 391 -8.99 -6.50 7.23
CA THR A 391 -8.59 -5.18 7.73
C THR A 391 -7.11 -5.24 8.09
N ILE A 392 -6.30 -4.44 7.41
CA ILE A 392 -4.85 -4.43 7.55
C ILE A 392 -4.42 -3.07 8.07
N TYR A 393 -3.65 -3.05 9.15
CA TYR A 393 -2.92 -1.87 9.62
C TYR A 393 -1.46 -2.04 9.24
N ALA A 394 -1.04 -1.36 8.17
CA ALA A 394 0.28 -1.49 7.58
C ALA A 394 1.31 -0.59 8.28
N ALA A 395 2.54 -1.07 8.35
CA ALA A 395 3.69 -0.28 8.75
C ALA A 395 4.71 -0.15 7.62
N ALA A 396 5.72 0.69 7.84
CA ALA A 396 6.71 1.00 6.83
C ALA A 396 7.47 -0.23 6.34
N GLY A 397 7.59 -0.39 5.02
CA GLY A 397 8.29 -1.50 4.38
C GLY A 397 7.45 -2.75 4.17
N ASP A 398 6.18 -2.76 4.57
CA ASP A 398 5.28 -3.91 4.33
C ASP A 398 5.02 -4.11 2.84
N VAL A 399 4.90 -5.38 2.44
CA VAL A 399 4.53 -5.79 1.07
C VAL A 399 3.21 -6.56 1.16
N ILE A 400 2.15 -5.95 0.64
CA ILE A 400 0.77 -6.42 0.81
C ILE A 400 0.17 -6.75 -0.56
N ALA A 401 -0.27 -7.99 -0.76
CA ALA A 401 -1.03 -8.41 -1.92
C ALA A 401 -2.47 -8.72 -1.52
N LEU A 402 -3.42 -7.96 -2.05
CA LEU A 402 -4.84 -8.09 -1.73
C LEU A 402 -5.48 -9.25 -2.52
N GLY A 403 -6.55 -9.81 -1.95
CA GLY A 403 -7.25 -10.97 -2.49
C GLY A 403 -8.50 -10.62 -3.30
N SER A 404 -9.49 -11.52 -3.35
CA SER A 404 -10.77 -11.29 -4.04
C SER A 404 -11.90 -10.84 -3.11
N GLY A 405 -11.70 -10.89 -1.80
CA GLY A 405 -12.62 -10.32 -0.80
C GLY A 405 -12.57 -8.80 -0.74
N ASN A 406 -13.45 -8.17 0.03
CA ASN A 406 -13.35 -6.73 0.30
C ASN A 406 -12.20 -6.47 1.28
N GLN A 407 -11.20 -5.72 0.85
CA GLN A 407 -10.02 -5.43 1.68
C GLN A 407 -9.99 -3.97 2.11
N TYR A 408 -9.59 -3.73 3.36
CA TYR A 408 -9.31 -2.41 3.89
C TYR A 408 -7.84 -2.36 4.33
N VAL A 409 -7.07 -1.40 3.81
CA VAL A 409 -5.69 -1.16 4.22
C VAL A 409 -5.55 0.26 4.77
N ASP A 410 -5.11 0.34 6.01
CA ASP A 410 -4.63 1.57 6.63
C ASP A 410 -3.11 1.67 6.47
N GLY A 411 -2.67 2.49 5.51
CA GLY A 411 -1.27 2.78 5.18
C GLY A 411 -0.75 4.08 5.79
N LEU A 412 -1.39 4.64 6.83
CA LEU A 412 -1.04 5.97 7.37
C LEU A 412 0.43 6.15 7.75
N LEU A 413 1.17 5.07 8.05
CA LEU A 413 2.59 5.11 8.40
C LEU A 413 3.53 5.30 7.19
N GLY A 414 3.06 5.05 5.97
CA GLY A 414 3.80 5.22 4.72
C GLY A 414 4.88 4.16 4.46
N GLY A 415 5.33 4.07 3.21
CA GLY A 415 6.43 3.20 2.79
C GLY A 415 6.03 1.75 2.53
N SER A 416 4.75 1.47 2.38
CA SER A 416 4.22 0.15 2.02
C SER A 416 4.15 -0.03 0.51
N GLN A 417 4.28 -1.27 0.03
CA GLN A 417 3.90 -1.64 -1.32
C GLN A 417 2.59 -2.42 -1.26
N ILE A 418 1.53 -1.91 -1.89
CA ILE A 418 0.19 -2.50 -1.82
C ILE A 418 -0.29 -2.83 -3.24
N THR A 419 -0.50 -4.12 -3.51
CA THR A 419 -1.04 -4.62 -4.79
C THR A 419 -2.53 -4.88 -4.65
N MET A 420 -3.34 -4.25 -5.50
CA MET A 420 -4.80 -4.38 -5.47
C MET A 420 -5.26 -5.79 -5.85
N GLY A 421 -6.47 -6.13 -5.37
CA GLY A 421 -6.99 -7.47 -5.42
C GLY A 421 -7.32 -8.02 -6.80
N THR A 422 -7.70 -9.30 -6.83
CA THR A 422 -8.33 -9.92 -8.01
C THR A 422 -9.82 -9.59 -8.06
N ALA A 423 -10.48 -9.84 -9.19
CA ALA A 423 -11.88 -9.46 -9.37
C ALA A 423 -12.80 -10.11 -8.30
N GLY A 424 -13.73 -9.33 -7.75
CA GLY A 424 -14.72 -9.78 -6.77
C GLY A 424 -14.92 -8.83 -5.58
N GLY A 425 -13.86 -8.12 -5.18
CA GLY A 425 -13.84 -7.24 -4.02
C GLY A 425 -13.96 -5.74 -4.36
N ASN A 426 -14.32 -4.96 -3.33
CA ASN A 426 -14.16 -3.51 -3.29
C ASN A 426 -13.12 -3.17 -2.24
N ASP A 427 -11.94 -2.76 -2.70
CA ASP A 427 -10.80 -2.43 -1.85
C ASP A 427 -10.85 -0.96 -1.43
N ILE A 428 -10.46 -0.69 -0.20
CA ILE A 428 -10.31 0.68 0.35
C ILE A 428 -8.90 0.82 0.90
N ILE A 429 -8.18 1.83 0.41
CA ILE A 429 -6.82 2.14 0.82
C ILE A 429 -6.78 3.55 1.40
N ILE A 430 -6.25 3.66 2.61
CA ILE A 430 -5.87 4.95 3.21
C ILE A 430 -4.34 5.08 3.07
N GLY A 431 -3.88 6.08 2.31
CA GLY A 431 -2.47 6.39 2.12
C GLY A 431 -1.87 7.20 3.28
N SER A 432 -0.68 7.75 3.05
CA SER A 432 0.13 8.38 4.10
C SER A 432 -0.05 9.91 4.18
N LEU A 433 -1.11 10.40 4.86
CA LEU A 433 -1.42 11.85 4.94
C LEU A 433 -0.27 12.72 5.48
N ALA A 434 0.57 12.19 6.37
CA ALA A 434 1.69 12.91 6.96
C ALA A 434 2.87 11.95 7.15
N ARG A 435 3.96 12.21 6.42
CA ARG A 435 5.18 11.41 6.48
C ARG A 435 5.65 11.25 7.92
N ALA A 436 5.61 10.03 8.46
CA ALA A 436 6.44 9.70 9.62
C ALA A 436 7.91 9.97 9.23
N ALA A 437 8.69 10.62 10.10
CA ALA A 437 10.06 11.00 9.77
C ALA A 437 10.89 9.75 9.42
N GLY A 438 11.28 9.61 8.14
CA GLY A 438 12.04 8.46 7.64
C GLY A 438 11.23 7.42 6.85
N ALA A 439 9.89 7.48 6.87
CA ALA A 439 9.05 6.67 6.01
C ALA A 439 9.04 7.23 4.57
N GLY A 440 9.20 6.35 3.58
CA GLY A 440 8.93 6.67 2.17
C GLY A 440 7.42 6.88 1.94
N GLY A 441 7.02 7.21 0.72
CA GLY A 441 5.60 7.15 0.34
C GLY A 441 5.17 5.72 0.00
N ASP A 442 3.87 5.48 0.03
CA ASP A 442 3.29 4.20 -0.36
C ASP A 442 3.34 4.02 -1.89
N THR A 443 3.56 2.79 -2.34
CA THR A 443 3.45 2.42 -3.75
C THR A 443 2.25 1.50 -3.95
N LEU A 444 1.24 2.01 -4.66
CA LEU A 444 0.03 1.26 -4.98
C LEU A 444 0.14 0.65 -6.38
N LEU A 445 -0.07 -0.65 -6.52
CA LEU A 445 0.00 -1.40 -7.77
C LEU A 445 -1.39 -1.89 -8.18
N GLY A 446 -1.72 -1.76 -9.46
CA GLY A 446 -3.06 -2.10 -9.98
C GLY A 446 -3.39 -3.60 -10.00
N GLY A 447 -4.69 -3.91 -9.97
CA GLY A 447 -5.28 -5.26 -10.00
C GLY A 447 -6.63 -5.31 -10.73
N ALA A 448 -7.47 -6.28 -10.40
CA ALA A 448 -8.80 -6.45 -11.02
C ALA A 448 -9.99 -6.10 -10.11
N ALA A 449 -9.76 -5.97 -8.80
CA ALA A 449 -10.75 -5.46 -7.85
C ALA A 449 -11.07 -3.98 -8.10
N ALA A 450 -12.28 -3.55 -7.75
CA ALA A 450 -12.57 -2.11 -7.68
C ALA A 450 -11.85 -1.52 -6.46
N VAL A 451 -11.33 -0.29 -6.56
CA VAL A 451 -10.53 0.32 -5.49
C VAL A 451 -10.94 1.77 -5.23
N GLN A 452 -10.96 2.14 -3.96
CA GLN A 452 -11.06 3.52 -3.47
C GLN A 452 -9.78 3.88 -2.72
N VAL A 453 -9.07 4.90 -3.18
CA VAL A 453 -7.83 5.38 -2.57
C VAL A 453 -8.07 6.76 -1.98
N GLN A 454 -7.75 6.92 -0.70
CA GLN A 454 -7.93 8.17 0.05
C GLN A 454 -6.65 8.52 0.79
N GLY A 455 -6.46 9.80 1.10
CA GLY A 455 -5.40 10.21 2.03
C GLY A 455 -3.98 10.09 1.48
N LEU A 456 -3.80 10.19 0.16
CA LEU A 456 -2.47 10.18 -0.45
C LEU A 456 -1.68 11.42 -0.03
N GLY A 457 -0.46 11.23 0.45
CA GLY A 457 0.48 12.27 0.81
C GLY A 457 1.70 12.33 -0.11
N GLN A 458 2.54 13.33 0.11
CA GLN A 458 3.72 13.56 -0.73
C GLN A 458 4.64 12.33 -0.77
N GLY A 459 4.93 11.87 -1.99
CA GLY A 459 5.80 10.72 -2.24
C GLY A 459 5.05 9.42 -2.48
N ASP A 460 3.73 9.39 -2.24
CA ASP A 460 2.90 8.25 -2.64
C ASP A 460 2.83 8.15 -4.17
N VAL A 461 2.83 6.92 -4.67
CA VAL A 461 2.81 6.61 -6.10
C VAL A 461 1.65 5.66 -6.38
N VAL A 462 0.79 6.03 -7.33
CA VAL A 462 -0.29 5.18 -7.83
C VAL A 462 0.12 4.63 -9.19
N SER A 463 0.51 3.35 -9.25
CA SER A 463 0.91 2.65 -10.48
C SER A 463 -0.16 1.62 -10.87
N PHE A 464 -1.28 2.14 -11.36
CA PHE A 464 -2.46 1.38 -11.76
C PHE A 464 -2.42 0.96 -13.24
N ALA A 465 -1.25 0.83 -13.86
CA ALA A 465 -1.15 0.39 -15.27
C ALA A 465 -1.84 -0.96 -15.54
N ASN A 466 -1.84 -1.88 -14.56
CA ASN A 466 -2.52 -3.18 -14.63
C ASN A 466 -3.92 -3.16 -14.01
N GLN A 467 -4.45 -1.99 -13.64
CA GLN A 467 -5.76 -1.85 -13.01
C GLN A 467 -6.86 -2.02 -14.05
N SER A 468 -7.65 -3.08 -13.92
CA SER A 468 -8.81 -3.37 -14.77
C SER A 468 -10.15 -3.15 -14.06
N GLY A 469 -10.16 -3.25 -12.73
CA GLY A 469 -11.31 -2.84 -11.92
C GLY A 469 -11.45 -1.33 -11.83
N ALA A 470 -12.64 -0.83 -11.50
CA ALA A 470 -12.88 0.61 -11.37
C ALA A 470 -12.05 1.24 -10.23
N ALA A 471 -11.57 2.46 -10.41
CA ALA A 471 -10.75 3.14 -9.41
C ALA A 471 -11.25 4.55 -9.10
N ILE A 472 -11.30 4.91 -7.81
CA ILE A 472 -11.51 6.29 -7.35
C ILE A 472 -10.27 6.68 -6.56
N ILE A 473 -9.59 7.74 -6.98
CA ILE A 473 -8.33 8.21 -6.39
C ILE A 473 -8.51 9.64 -5.89
N ASN A 474 -8.30 9.84 -4.59
CA ASN A 474 -8.28 11.16 -3.98
C ASN A 474 -6.83 11.59 -3.68
N ALA A 475 -6.24 12.37 -4.59
CA ALA A 475 -4.83 12.79 -4.58
C ALA A 475 -4.66 14.27 -4.17
N THR A 476 -5.55 14.82 -3.34
CA THR A 476 -5.61 16.27 -3.07
C THR A 476 -4.39 16.91 -2.39
N ALA A 477 -3.43 16.13 -1.88
CA ALA A 477 -2.23 16.67 -1.22
C ALA A 477 -1.21 17.27 -2.19
N GLY A 478 -1.26 16.93 -3.48
CA GLY A 478 -0.36 17.45 -4.50
C GLY A 478 0.96 16.68 -4.63
N ALA A 479 1.64 16.89 -5.78
CA ALA A 479 2.88 16.23 -6.17
C ALA A 479 2.82 14.68 -6.16
N ILE A 480 1.66 14.11 -6.49
CA ILE A 480 1.43 12.67 -6.63
C ILE A 480 1.68 12.24 -8.07
N ALA A 481 2.32 11.08 -8.25
CA ALA A 481 2.41 10.41 -9.55
C ALA A 481 1.34 9.32 -9.66
N ALA A 482 0.39 9.46 -10.59
CA ALA A 482 -0.72 8.56 -10.76
C ALA A 482 -0.86 8.08 -12.22
N THR A 483 -0.69 6.79 -12.45
CA THR A 483 -0.86 6.14 -13.76
C THR A 483 -2.07 5.22 -13.71
N MET A 484 -3.05 5.41 -14.57
CA MET A 484 -4.29 4.63 -14.63
C MET A 484 -4.20 3.46 -15.62
N GLY A 485 -5.11 2.49 -15.47
CA GLY A 485 -5.15 1.26 -16.27
C GLY A 485 -6.32 1.21 -17.26
N SER A 486 -6.75 0.01 -17.64
CA SER A 486 -7.88 -0.21 -18.53
C SER A 486 -9.25 -0.11 -17.85
N GLY A 487 -9.30 -0.12 -16.52
CA GLY A 487 -10.51 0.14 -15.74
C GLY A 487 -10.97 1.59 -15.83
N ASN A 488 -12.25 1.82 -15.54
CA ASN A 488 -12.78 3.18 -15.40
C ASN A 488 -12.17 3.86 -14.18
N ALA A 489 -11.78 5.12 -14.30
CA ALA A 489 -11.09 5.83 -13.22
C ALA A 489 -11.68 7.22 -12.96
N THR A 490 -11.67 7.65 -11.71
CA THR A 490 -11.95 9.02 -11.28
C THR A 490 -10.79 9.48 -10.41
N VAL A 491 -10.11 10.56 -10.81
CA VAL A 491 -8.97 11.12 -10.10
C VAL A 491 -9.32 12.54 -9.65
N TYR A 492 -9.25 12.80 -8.35
CA TYR A 492 -9.28 14.14 -7.79
C TYR A 492 -7.84 14.60 -7.55
N GLY A 493 -7.31 15.40 -8.48
CA GLY A 493 -5.92 15.83 -8.50
C GLY A 493 -5.63 16.98 -7.54
N GLY A 494 -4.51 16.87 -6.83
CA GLY A 494 -3.87 17.94 -6.08
C GLY A 494 -3.00 18.84 -6.95
N ALA A 495 -2.50 19.92 -6.35
CA ALA A 495 -1.62 20.83 -7.07
C ALA A 495 -0.26 20.19 -7.37
N GLY A 496 0.21 20.29 -8.62
CA GLY A 496 1.51 19.72 -9.01
C GLY A 496 1.51 18.23 -9.33
N ASP A 497 0.34 17.59 -9.42
CA ASP A 497 0.23 16.16 -9.70
C ASP A 497 0.66 15.81 -11.13
N ALA A 498 1.20 14.60 -11.31
CA ALA A 498 1.47 14.00 -12.60
C ALA A 498 0.52 12.82 -12.83
N ILE A 499 -0.46 12.99 -13.70
CA ILE A 499 -1.55 12.04 -13.94
C ILE A 499 -1.45 11.51 -15.37
N ALA A 500 -1.28 10.20 -15.53
CA ALA A 500 -1.29 9.52 -16.82
C ALA A 500 -2.53 8.62 -16.93
N LEU A 501 -3.41 8.95 -17.88
CA LEU A 501 -4.64 8.18 -18.11
C LEU A 501 -4.37 6.90 -18.91
N GLY A 502 -5.27 5.95 -18.78
CA GLY A 502 -5.16 4.58 -19.29
C GLY A 502 -6.11 4.29 -20.45
N GLY A 503 -6.65 3.07 -20.52
CA GLY A 503 -7.49 2.61 -21.64
C GLY A 503 -9.01 2.62 -21.37
N GLY A 504 -9.41 2.88 -20.13
CA GLY A 504 -10.82 2.91 -19.71
C GLY A 504 -11.49 4.26 -19.95
N ASN A 505 -12.72 4.45 -19.45
CA ASN A 505 -13.31 5.79 -19.39
C ASN A 505 -12.83 6.50 -18.12
N GLN A 506 -12.20 7.66 -18.26
CA GLN A 506 -11.50 8.29 -17.14
C GLN A 506 -11.95 9.73 -16.93
N TYR A 507 -11.99 10.14 -15.66
CA TYR A 507 -12.35 11.48 -15.25
C TYR A 507 -11.23 12.03 -14.36
N VAL A 508 -10.80 13.26 -14.64
CA VAL A 508 -9.84 14.00 -13.81
C VAL A 508 -10.43 15.33 -13.41
N ASP A 509 -10.42 15.60 -12.11
CA ASP A 509 -10.64 16.93 -11.54
C ASP A 509 -9.28 17.54 -11.20
N GLY A 510 -8.78 18.42 -12.06
CA GLY A 510 -7.53 19.16 -11.91
C GLY A 510 -7.74 20.59 -11.39
N THR A 511 -8.87 20.89 -10.75
CA THR A 511 -9.26 22.27 -10.42
C THR A 511 -8.30 23.04 -9.52
N LEU A 512 -7.42 22.34 -8.78
CA LEU A 512 -6.38 22.92 -7.94
C LEU A 512 -5.17 23.47 -8.73
N GLY A 513 -5.01 23.07 -10.00
CA GLY A 513 -4.03 23.59 -10.95
C GLY A 513 -2.58 23.08 -10.75
N GLY A 514 -1.75 23.27 -11.76
CA GLY A 514 -0.33 22.89 -11.76
C GLY A 514 -0.09 21.43 -12.12
N SER A 515 -1.12 20.73 -12.59
CA SER A 515 -1.06 19.30 -12.90
C SER A 515 -0.49 19.07 -14.30
N ASN A 516 0.25 17.98 -14.47
CA ASN A 516 0.59 17.43 -15.78
C ASN A 516 -0.32 16.23 -16.07
N ILE A 517 -1.24 16.35 -17.02
CA ILE A 517 -2.27 15.36 -17.31
C ILE A 517 -2.07 14.80 -18.71
N ALA A 518 -1.76 13.51 -18.83
CA ALA A 518 -1.66 12.82 -20.12
C ALA A 518 -2.96 12.09 -20.44
N VAL A 519 -3.52 12.38 -21.62
CA VAL A 519 -4.71 11.72 -22.17
C VAL A 519 -4.43 10.23 -22.40
N GLY A 520 -5.47 9.43 -22.21
CA GLY A 520 -5.40 7.98 -22.22
C GLY A 520 -5.07 7.38 -23.57
N THR A 521 -4.85 6.07 -23.54
CA THR A 521 -4.55 5.24 -24.71
C THR A 521 -5.81 4.67 -25.38
N GLY A 522 -6.98 4.85 -24.77
CA GLY A 522 -8.27 4.42 -25.29
C GLY A 522 -9.42 4.89 -24.39
N GLY A 523 -10.66 4.59 -24.79
CA GLY A 523 -11.85 5.01 -24.03
C GLY A 523 -12.20 6.49 -24.23
N PHE A 524 -12.93 7.03 -23.25
CA PHE A 524 -13.38 8.42 -23.21
C PHE A 524 -12.92 9.11 -21.93
N ASP A 525 -12.14 10.18 -22.09
CA ASP A 525 -11.57 10.97 -21.02
C ASP A 525 -12.31 12.29 -20.84
N ILE A 526 -12.56 12.67 -19.58
CA ILE A 526 -13.04 13.99 -19.19
C ILE A 526 -11.99 14.62 -18.28
N ILE A 527 -11.51 15.80 -18.63
CA ILE A 527 -10.53 16.54 -17.84
C ILE A 527 -11.13 17.90 -17.49
N ILE A 528 -11.22 18.19 -16.19
CA ILE A 528 -11.51 19.52 -15.67
C ILE A 528 -10.19 20.18 -15.31
N GLY A 529 -9.82 21.28 -15.98
CA GLY A 529 -8.61 22.06 -15.67
C GLY A 529 -8.79 22.99 -14.46
N SER A 530 -7.85 23.92 -14.31
CA SER A 530 -7.88 24.92 -13.24
C SER A 530 -8.99 25.96 -13.43
N LEU A 531 -10.14 25.79 -12.75
CA LEU A 531 -11.29 26.70 -12.84
C LEU A 531 -11.03 28.15 -12.36
N SER A 532 -9.83 28.46 -11.84
CA SER A 532 -9.46 29.78 -11.36
C SER A 532 -9.12 30.74 -12.52
N ARG A 533 -9.86 31.85 -12.58
CA ARG A 533 -9.58 32.97 -13.50
C ARG A 533 -8.38 33.83 -13.07
N ALA A 534 -7.81 33.58 -11.89
CA ALA A 534 -6.70 34.35 -11.34
C ALA A 534 -5.37 33.71 -11.73
N ALA A 535 -4.51 34.48 -12.40
CA ALA A 535 -3.12 34.11 -12.64
C ALA A 535 -2.43 33.82 -11.29
N GLY A 536 -2.10 32.55 -11.01
CA GLY A 536 -1.43 32.17 -9.76
C GLY A 536 -1.83 30.82 -9.17
N THR A 537 -2.94 30.21 -9.60
CA THR A 537 -3.07 28.74 -9.50
C THR A 537 -2.08 28.13 -10.49
N GLY A 538 -1.44 27.01 -10.15
CA GLY A 538 -0.45 26.41 -11.05
C GLY A 538 -1.04 26.21 -12.46
N VAL A 539 -0.21 26.38 -13.49
CA VAL A 539 -0.61 26.14 -14.88
C VAL A 539 -0.72 24.64 -15.12
N ASP A 540 -1.88 24.19 -15.61
CA ASP A 540 -2.04 22.80 -16.03
C ASP A 540 -1.39 22.59 -17.41
N THR A 541 -0.74 21.44 -17.57
CA THR A 541 -0.20 20.98 -18.86
C THR A 541 -0.88 19.68 -19.24
N LEU A 542 -1.59 19.69 -20.36
CA LEU A 542 -2.32 18.55 -20.88
C LEU A 542 -1.54 17.98 -22.07
N THR A 543 -1.30 16.67 -22.14
CA THR A 543 -0.58 16.03 -23.25
C THR A 543 -1.47 15.00 -23.96
N GLY A 544 -1.33 14.92 -25.29
CA GLY A 544 -2.22 14.12 -26.13
C GLY A 544 -1.99 12.60 -26.05
N GLY A 545 -3.03 11.84 -26.37
CA GLY A 545 -3.06 10.37 -26.39
C GLY A 545 -3.95 9.82 -27.51
N ALA A 546 -4.47 8.60 -27.34
CA ALA A 546 -5.35 7.94 -28.32
C ALA A 546 -6.82 7.89 -27.91
N ALA A 547 -7.13 8.16 -26.63
CA ALA A 547 -8.50 8.27 -26.14
C ALA A 547 -9.23 9.47 -26.77
N GLN A 548 -10.56 9.37 -26.86
CA GLN A 548 -11.38 10.56 -27.09
C GLN A 548 -11.36 11.41 -25.81
N VAL A 549 -11.15 12.72 -25.90
CA VAL A 549 -11.02 13.60 -24.74
C VAL A 549 -11.95 14.80 -24.81
N GLN A 550 -12.56 15.12 -23.67
CA GLN A 550 -13.26 16.37 -23.43
C GLN A 550 -12.54 17.16 -22.32
N VAL A 551 -12.03 18.33 -22.67
CA VAL A 551 -11.35 19.25 -21.75
C VAL A 551 -12.27 20.43 -21.44
N GLN A 552 -12.53 20.65 -20.15
CA GLN A 552 -13.40 21.71 -19.65
C GLN A 552 -12.68 22.53 -18.57
N GLY A 553 -13.11 23.78 -18.39
CA GLY A 553 -12.69 24.57 -17.23
C GLY A 553 -11.19 24.92 -17.18
N LEU A 554 -10.56 25.14 -18.34
CA LEU A 554 -9.16 25.59 -18.40
C LEU A 554 -9.01 26.99 -17.79
N GLY A 555 -7.97 27.16 -16.99
CA GLY A 555 -7.54 28.42 -16.41
C GLY A 555 -6.64 29.22 -17.35
N ARG A 556 -6.40 30.48 -17.00
CA ARG A 556 -5.53 31.35 -17.81
C ARG A 556 -4.09 30.86 -17.74
N GLY A 557 -3.50 30.62 -18.91
CA GLY A 557 -2.12 30.14 -19.02
C GLY A 557 -1.98 28.63 -19.13
N ASP A 558 -3.07 27.86 -18.98
CA ASP A 558 -3.07 26.41 -19.20
C ASP A 558 -2.58 26.06 -20.62
N VAL A 559 -1.92 24.91 -20.73
CA VAL A 559 -1.28 24.44 -21.95
C VAL A 559 -1.92 23.12 -22.39
N VAL A 560 -2.44 23.09 -23.61
CA VAL A 560 -2.95 21.88 -24.28
C VAL A 560 -1.95 21.47 -25.36
N SER A 561 -1.11 20.49 -25.08
CA SER A 561 -0.09 19.95 -25.98
C SER A 561 -0.53 18.62 -26.60
N PHE A 562 -1.49 18.71 -27.51
CA PHE A 562 -2.12 17.57 -28.19
C PHE A 562 -1.45 17.21 -29.51
N ALA A 563 -0.18 17.54 -29.73
CA ALA A 563 0.54 17.14 -30.95
C ALA A 563 0.53 15.61 -31.20
N GLY A 564 0.56 14.81 -30.13
CA GLY A 564 0.44 13.34 -30.17
C GLY A 564 -0.99 12.80 -30.13
N GLN A 565 -2.00 13.68 -30.08
CA GLN A 565 -3.40 13.29 -29.94
C GLN A 565 -3.92 12.68 -31.24
N THR A 566 -4.36 11.42 -31.19
CA THR A 566 -4.97 10.70 -32.34
C THR A 566 -6.46 10.46 -32.15
N GLY A 567 -6.95 10.38 -30.91
CA GLY A 567 -8.38 10.35 -30.62
C GLY A 567 -9.02 11.74 -30.75
N ASN A 568 -10.35 11.79 -30.86
CA ASN A 568 -11.07 13.06 -31.03
C ASN A 568 -10.95 13.93 -29.77
N ALA A 569 -10.85 15.26 -29.95
CA ALA A 569 -10.74 16.20 -28.85
C ALA A 569 -11.84 17.29 -28.88
N SER A 570 -12.36 17.64 -27.71
CA SER A 570 -13.13 18.87 -27.51
C SER A 570 -12.50 19.68 -26.41
N VAL A 571 -12.15 20.94 -26.69
CA VAL A 571 -11.42 21.82 -25.77
C VAL A 571 -12.21 23.10 -25.55
N ASN A 572 -12.58 23.38 -24.30
CA ASN A 572 -13.18 24.66 -23.91
C ASN A 572 -12.09 25.57 -23.31
N ALA A 573 -11.63 26.54 -24.10
CA ALA A 573 -10.57 27.49 -23.76
C ALA A 573 -11.10 28.92 -23.47
N THR A 574 -12.35 29.05 -23.02
CA THR A 574 -13.03 30.36 -22.85
C THR A 574 -12.40 31.31 -21.83
N ALA A 575 -11.47 30.86 -20.97
CA ALA A 575 -10.79 31.73 -20.00
C ALA A 575 -9.76 32.69 -20.64
N GLY A 576 -9.25 32.37 -21.83
CA GLY A 576 -8.26 33.16 -22.56
C GLY A 576 -6.81 32.92 -22.13
N ASN A 577 -5.86 33.30 -22.98
CA ASN A 577 -4.41 33.08 -22.84
C ASN A 577 -4.02 31.60 -22.71
N ILE A 578 -4.72 30.70 -23.40
CA ILE A 578 -4.41 29.27 -23.44
C ILE A 578 -3.55 28.97 -24.66
N ALA A 579 -2.50 28.16 -24.48
CA ALA A 579 -1.69 27.66 -25.59
C ALA A 579 -2.16 26.25 -25.97
N ALA A 580 -2.82 26.11 -27.12
CA ALA A 580 -3.34 24.84 -27.62
C ALA A 580 -2.64 24.42 -28.92
N THR A 581 -2.07 23.23 -28.95
CA THR A 581 -1.53 22.57 -30.15
C THR A 581 -2.30 21.28 -30.37
N LEU A 582 -2.92 21.10 -31.53
CA LEU A 582 -3.78 19.96 -31.85
C LEU A 582 -3.04 18.91 -32.71
N GLY A 583 -3.54 17.68 -32.70
CA GLY A 583 -2.86 16.51 -33.29
C GLY A 583 -3.54 15.96 -34.54
N GLY A 584 -3.42 14.65 -34.74
CA GLY A 584 -4.03 13.92 -35.86
C GLY A 584 -5.48 13.49 -35.63
N GLY A 585 -6.03 13.68 -34.43
CA GLY A 585 -7.45 13.47 -34.13
C GLY A 585 -8.33 14.65 -34.55
N ALA A 586 -9.60 14.39 -34.87
CA ALA A 586 -10.57 15.45 -35.13
C ALA A 586 -10.78 16.26 -33.84
N ALA A 587 -10.68 17.58 -33.93
CA ALA A 587 -10.70 18.44 -32.75
C ALA A 587 -11.65 19.63 -32.92
N SER A 588 -12.28 20.01 -31.81
CA SER A 588 -13.07 21.24 -31.68
C SER A 588 -12.52 22.09 -30.54
N VAL A 589 -12.34 23.39 -30.77
CA VAL A 589 -11.90 24.34 -29.75
C VAL A 589 -12.89 25.50 -29.67
N VAL A 590 -13.32 25.84 -28.45
CA VAL A 590 -13.99 27.12 -28.19
C VAL A 590 -12.94 28.07 -27.62
N ALA A 591 -12.56 29.09 -28.39
CA ALA A 591 -11.44 29.98 -28.09
C ALA A 591 -11.88 31.21 -27.28
N GLY A 592 -11.03 31.62 -26.34
CA GLY A 592 -11.09 32.89 -25.63
C GLY A 592 -10.07 33.92 -26.13
N ALA A 593 -10.15 35.14 -25.62
CA ALA A 593 -9.23 36.21 -25.99
C ALA A 593 -7.78 35.90 -25.58
N GLY A 594 -6.83 36.17 -26.47
CA GLY A 594 -5.40 35.96 -26.26
C GLY A 594 -4.95 34.49 -26.35
N ASP A 595 -5.85 33.56 -26.71
CA ASP A 595 -5.47 32.16 -26.96
C ASP A 595 -4.52 32.04 -28.15
N ALA A 596 -3.60 31.08 -28.08
CA ALA A 596 -2.72 30.70 -29.18
C ALA A 596 -3.02 29.25 -29.57
N ILE A 597 -3.69 29.07 -30.71
CA ILE A 597 -4.17 27.77 -31.21
C ILE A 597 -3.36 27.38 -32.44
N THR A 598 -2.80 26.18 -32.45
CA THR A 598 -2.14 25.57 -33.62
C THR A 598 -2.89 24.31 -34.00
N LEU A 599 -3.43 24.29 -35.21
CA LEU A 599 -4.20 23.18 -35.75
C LEU A 599 -3.26 22.07 -36.28
N GLY A 600 -3.80 20.86 -36.37
CA GLY A 600 -3.06 19.63 -36.62
C GLY A 600 -3.02 19.19 -38.08
N SER A 601 -3.07 17.88 -38.32
CA SER A 601 -2.92 17.29 -39.66
C SER A 601 -4.22 16.80 -40.30
N VAL A 602 -5.35 17.07 -39.66
CA VAL A 602 -6.70 16.67 -40.10
C VAL A 602 -7.66 17.86 -40.01
N SER A 603 -8.86 17.72 -40.57
CA SER A 603 -9.90 18.73 -40.47
C SER A 603 -10.27 19.02 -39.01
N GLN A 604 -10.15 20.28 -38.60
CA GLN A 604 -10.47 20.71 -37.23
C GLN A 604 -11.44 21.89 -37.23
N TYR A 605 -11.99 22.21 -36.06
CA TYR A 605 -12.97 23.27 -35.89
C TYR A 605 -12.57 24.21 -34.75
N VAL A 606 -12.63 25.52 -35.00
CA VAL A 606 -12.44 26.56 -33.98
C VAL A 606 -13.62 27.52 -33.97
N ASP A 607 -14.23 27.66 -32.80
CA ASP A 607 -15.24 28.66 -32.49
C ASP A 607 -14.59 29.85 -31.78
N ALA A 608 -14.29 30.92 -32.52
CA ALA A 608 -13.61 32.09 -32.00
C ALA A 608 -14.54 33.29 -31.79
N ARG A 609 -15.87 33.07 -31.71
CA ARG A 609 -16.85 34.16 -31.56
C ARG A 609 -16.61 35.05 -30.35
N ALA A 610 -16.11 34.48 -29.25
CA ALA A 610 -15.81 35.19 -28.00
C ALA A 610 -14.31 35.55 -27.86
N ALA A 611 -13.51 35.30 -28.89
CA ALA A 611 -12.05 35.38 -28.84
C ALA A 611 -11.48 36.75 -29.23
N GLY A 612 -12.34 37.72 -29.56
CA GLY A 612 -11.92 39.11 -29.75
C GLY A 612 -11.51 39.74 -28.42
N GLY A 613 -10.43 40.51 -28.45
CA GLY A 613 -9.92 41.18 -27.25
C GLY A 613 -10.88 42.23 -26.71
N SER A 614 -10.85 42.47 -25.40
CA SER A 614 -11.48 43.64 -24.80
C SER A 614 -10.55 44.28 -23.77
N GLY A 615 -10.64 45.60 -23.60
CA GLY A 615 -9.85 46.31 -22.58
C GLY A 615 -8.33 46.23 -22.74
N GLY A 616 -7.82 46.11 -23.97
CA GLY A 616 -6.38 46.04 -24.28
C GLY A 616 -5.77 44.63 -24.31
N SER A 617 -6.57 43.57 -24.14
CA SER A 617 -6.13 42.19 -24.40
C SER A 617 -6.07 41.92 -25.92
N PRO A 618 -5.07 41.18 -26.43
CA PRO A 618 -5.06 40.76 -27.84
C PRO A 618 -6.20 39.78 -28.15
N GLY A 619 -6.61 39.69 -29.40
CA GLY A 619 -7.49 38.60 -29.86
C GLY A 619 -6.73 37.27 -29.95
N ALA A 620 -7.45 36.17 -30.20
CA ALA A 620 -6.81 34.87 -30.39
C ALA A 620 -5.95 34.82 -31.67
N VAL A 621 -4.88 34.02 -31.62
CA VAL A 621 -4.04 33.67 -32.77
C VAL A 621 -4.27 32.22 -33.12
N ILE A 622 -4.61 31.93 -34.37
CA ILE A 622 -4.88 30.60 -34.90
C ILE A 622 -3.93 30.31 -36.06
N ASN A 623 -3.11 29.27 -35.93
CA ASN A 623 -2.23 28.77 -36.99
C ASN A 623 -2.89 27.57 -37.65
N LEU A 624 -3.07 27.61 -38.96
CA LEU A 624 -3.70 26.53 -39.71
C LEU A 624 -2.83 25.28 -39.77
N GLY A 625 -3.50 24.15 -39.97
CA GLY A 625 -2.90 22.83 -39.97
C GLY A 625 -2.16 22.49 -41.26
N ALA A 626 -1.65 21.25 -41.29
CA ALA A 626 -0.95 20.69 -42.44
C ALA A 626 -1.85 19.88 -43.38
N GLY A 627 -3.10 19.59 -43.02
CA GLY A 627 -4.00 18.76 -43.83
C GLY A 627 -5.47 18.88 -43.44
N GLY A 628 -6.35 18.39 -44.31
CA GLY A 628 -7.80 18.50 -44.14
C GLY A 628 -8.36 19.89 -44.47
N THR A 629 -9.54 20.18 -43.91
CA THR A 629 -10.21 21.48 -44.00
C THR A 629 -10.49 22.00 -42.60
N ASP A 630 -9.80 23.09 -42.24
CA ASP A 630 -9.97 23.77 -40.98
C ASP A 630 -11.17 24.72 -41.06
N ASN A 631 -12.14 24.52 -40.18
CA ASN A 631 -13.37 25.31 -40.12
C ASN A 631 -13.25 26.31 -38.96
N ILE A 632 -13.23 27.60 -39.26
CA ILE A 632 -13.04 28.65 -38.26
C ILE A 632 -14.20 29.64 -38.31
N ILE A 633 -14.75 29.95 -37.14
CA ILE A 633 -15.70 31.04 -36.98
C ILE A 633 -15.00 32.22 -36.32
N GLY A 634 -14.99 33.37 -36.99
CA GLY A 634 -14.36 34.61 -36.54
C GLY A 634 -15.01 35.26 -35.31
N SER A 635 -14.44 36.39 -34.88
CA SER A 635 -14.90 37.10 -33.69
C SER A 635 -16.26 37.77 -33.90
N THR A 636 -17.06 37.85 -32.84
CA THR A 636 -18.27 38.70 -32.78
C THR A 636 -18.11 39.87 -31.80
N VAL A 637 -16.91 40.08 -31.25
CA VAL A 637 -16.63 41.11 -30.24
C VAL A 637 -16.36 42.45 -30.91
N ALA A 638 -17.21 43.44 -30.62
CA ALA A 638 -17.13 44.78 -31.20
C ALA A 638 -15.97 45.63 -30.67
N GLY A 639 -15.26 46.32 -31.57
CA GLY A 639 -14.32 47.39 -31.24
C GLY A 639 -13.06 46.97 -30.50
N GLY A 640 -12.77 45.66 -30.46
CA GLY A 640 -11.53 45.08 -29.93
C GLY A 640 -10.70 44.42 -31.04
N PRO A 641 -9.43 44.05 -30.77
CA PRO A 641 -8.62 43.32 -31.75
C PRO A 641 -9.30 41.99 -32.09
N GLY A 642 -9.50 41.75 -33.39
CA GLY A 642 -10.06 40.51 -33.92
C GLY A 642 -9.11 39.32 -33.78
N VAL A 643 -9.53 38.19 -34.33
CA VAL A 643 -8.76 36.95 -34.43
C VAL A 643 -7.73 37.08 -35.53
N THR A 644 -6.50 36.67 -35.23
CA THR A 644 -5.44 36.51 -36.23
C THR A 644 -5.39 35.06 -36.70
N ILE A 645 -5.53 34.82 -37.99
CA ILE A 645 -5.41 33.50 -38.60
C ILE A 645 -4.18 33.51 -39.52
N THR A 646 -3.30 32.51 -39.41
CA THR A 646 -2.08 32.46 -40.25
C THR A 646 -1.80 31.09 -40.87
N GLY A 647 -1.22 31.13 -42.08
CA GLY A 647 -0.44 30.04 -42.68
C GLY A 647 -1.21 28.77 -43.04
N GLY A 648 -0.48 27.64 -43.08
CA GLY A 648 -1.00 26.27 -43.26
C GLY A 648 -0.91 25.67 -44.67
N ALA A 649 -0.89 24.34 -44.73
CA ALA A 649 -1.12 23.58 -45.97
C ALA A 649 -2.55 23.00 -46.03
N ALA A 650 -3.28 23.04 -44.91
CA ALA A 650 -4.71 22.69 -44.84
C ALA A 650 -5.55 23.69 -45.63
N ALA A 651 -6.70 23.22 -46.14
CA ALA A 651 -7.71 24.11 -46.68
C ALA A 651 -8.39 24.89 -45.54
N LEU A 652 -8.79 26.14 -45.78
CA LEU A 652 -9.52 26.95 -44.81
C LEU A 652 -10.99 27.08 -45.23
N ASN A 653 -11.90 26.93 -44.29
CA ASN A 653 -13.28 27.40 -44.39
C ASN A 653 -13.54 28.39 -43.25
N TYR A 654 -13.48 29.67 -43.57
CA TYR A 654 -13.66 30.76 -42.62
C TYR A 654 -15.02 31.41 -42.79
N ASN A 655 -15.68 31.70 -41.68
CA ASN A 655 -16.93 32.45 -41.67
C ASN A 655 -16.92 33.47 -40.52
N THR A 656 -17.35 34.70 -40.79
CA THR A 656 -17.58 35.68 -39.73
C THR A 656 -18.75 35.23 -38.84
N GLY A 657 -18.71 35.55 -37.55
CA GLY A 657 -19.77 35.14 -36.64
C GLY A 657 -21.12 35.82 -36.98
N PHE A 658 -22.23 35.07 -36.89
CA PHE A 658 -23.58 35.49 -37.31
C PHE A 658 -24.23 36.69 -36.55
N ALA A 659 -23.51 37.42 -35.70
CA ALA A 659 -24.05 38.52 -34.91
C ALA A 659 -23.17 39.76 -35.08
N GLY A 660 -23.72 40.74 -35.82
CA GLY A 660 -23.02 41.93 -36.32
C GLY A 660 -22.25 42.75 -35.30
N THR A 661 -21.34 43.58 -35.84
CA THR A 661 -20.24 44.34 -35.22
C THR A 661 -18.96 43.55 -34.99
N GLY A 662 -18.60 42.63 -35.89
CA GLY A 662 -17.35 41.84 -35.82
C GLY A 662 -16.10 42.69 -35.53
N GLY A 663 -15.11 42.07 -34.88
CA GLY A 663 -13.80 42.71 -34.65
C GLY A 663 -12.98 42.76 -35.93
N ASP A 664 -11.93 43.60 -35.99
CA ASP A 664 -11.03 43.69 -37.14
C ASP A 664 -10.18 42.40 -37.25
N ASP A 665 -10.71 41.35 -37.88
CA ASP A 665 -10.09 40.03 -38.01
C ASP A 665 -8.95 40.09 -39.07
N PHE A 666 -7.83 39.41 -38.80
CA PHE A 666 -6.66 39.40 -39.67
C PHE A 666 -6.37 37.99 -40.17
N VAL A 667 -6.67 37.71 -41.43
CA VAL A 667 -6.43 36.42 -42.08
C VAL A 667 -5.24 36.55 -43.02
N ASN A 668 -4.10 35.96 -42.66
CA ASN A 668 -2.88 36.00 -43.47
C ASN A 668 -2.41 34.60 -43.89
N LEU A 669 -2.75 34.22 -45.11
CA LEU A 669 -2.40 32.91 -45.67
C LEU A 669 -1.17 32.95 -46.58
N THR A 670 -0.39 34.02 -46.53
CA THR A 670 0.80 34.21 -47.38
C THR A 670 1.70 32.98 -47.34
N GLY A 671 2.00 32.41 -48.52
CA GLY A 671 2.87 31.24 -48.66
C GLY A 671 2.22 29.89 -48.32
N GLY A 672 0.98 29.87 -47.80
CA GLY A 672 0.20 28.65 -47.61
C GLY A 672 -0.20 28.02 -48.95
N THR A 673 -0.41 26.70 -48.99
CA THR A 673 -0.71 25.97 -50.23
C THR A 673 -2.14 25.43 -50.30
N GLY A 674 -2.87 25.46 -49.18
CA GLY A 674 -4.25 24.99 -49.13
C GLY A 674 -5.22 26.05 -49.64
N SER A 675 -6.23 25.63 -50.41
CA SER A 675 -7.32 26.51 -50.84
C SER A 675 -8.14 27.04 -49.66
N ALA A 676 -8.57 28.28 -49.73
CA ALA A 676 -9.43 28.92 -48.74
C ALA A 676 -10.81 29.31 -49.31
N VAL A 677 -11.85 29.06 -48.52
CA VAL A 677 -13.19 29.63 -48.69
C VAL A 677 -13.39 30.58 -47.53
N ILE A 678 -13.38 31.88 -47.80
CA ILE A 678 -13.42 32.93 -46.77
C ILE A 678 -14.70 33.73 -46.97
N ASN A 679 -15.66 33.50 -46.07
CA ASN A 679 -16.87 34.28 -45.99
C ASN A 679 -16.69 35.44 -44.98
N GLY A 680 -16.22 36.58 -45.48
CA GLY A 680 -16.03 37.83 -44.72
C GLY A 680 -17.30 38.69 -44.59
N PHE A 681 -18.39 38.41 -45.34
CA PHE A 681 -19.59 39.26 -45.23
C PHE A 681 -20.47 38.85 -44.03
N GLY A 682 -20.47 39.66 -42.97
CA GLY A 682 -21.51 39.64 -41.95
C GLY A 682 -22.75 40.39 -42.42
N PHE A 683 -23.88 40.26 -41.71
CA PHE A 683 -25.01 41.20 -41.83
C PHE A 683 -24.66 42.53 -41.12
N ASP A 684 -23.53 43.12 -41.47
CA ASP A 684 -22.94 44.22 -40.73
C ASP A 684 -23.75 45.51 -40.91
N ASN A 685 -23.95 46.21 -39.79
CA ASN A 685 -24.61 47.52 -39.76
C ASN A 685 -23.58 48.64 -39.46
N GLY A 686 -22.30 48.42 -39.83
CA GLY A 686 -21.16 49.30 -39.57
C GLY A 686 -19.86 48.80 -40.25
N ALA A 687 -18.81 49.62 -40.27
CA ALA A 687 -17.52 49.29 -40.91
C ALA A 687 -16.70 48.33 -40.04
N VAL A 688 -16.70 47.05 -40.39
CA VAL A 688 -15.73 46.05 -39.92
C VAL A 688 -14.59 46.06 -40.92
N ASN A 689 -13.33 46.19 -40.49
CA ASN A 689 -12.20 46.30 -41.43
C ASN A 689 -11.34 45.04 -41.36
N ASP A 690 -11.86 43.93 -41.88
CA ASP A 690 -11.08 42.70 -41.94
C ASP A 690 -9.95 42.86 -42.97
N THR A 691 -8.81 42.26 -42.68
CA THR A 691 -7.69 42.20 -43.61
C THR A 691 -7.40 40.75 -43.98
N ILE A 692 -7.61 40.42 -45.25
CA ILE A 692 -7.53 39.07 -45.79
C ILE A 692 -6.43 39.04 -46.84
N ILE A 693 -5.45 38.18 -46.63
CA ILE A 693 -4.36 37.90 -47.56
C ILE A 693 -4.48 36.44 -48.00
N ALA A 694 -4.77 36.24 -49.28
CA ALA A 694 -4.93 34.95 -49.92
C ALA A 694 -3.63 34.13 -49.93
N SER A 695 -3.82 32.82 -50.07
CA SER A 695 -2.81 31.78 -50.13
C SER A 695 -2.25 31.60 -51.55
N ASN A 696 -1.38 30.60 -51.72
CA ASN A 696 -0.98 30.07 -53.03
C ASN A 696 -1.90 28.93 -53.51
N GLY A 697 -2.95 28.62 -52.75
CA GLY A 697 -4.05 27.78 -53.18
C GLY A 697 -4.93 28.49 -54.23
N GLY A 698 -6.00 27.83 -54.65
CA GLY A 698 -7.08 28.53 -55.35
C GLY A 698 -8.11 28.99 -54.34
N ASP A 699 -8.17 30.29 -54.05
CA ASP A 699 -9.01 30.83 -52.98
C ASP A 699 -10.31 31.45 -53.50
N SER A 700 -11.34 31.44 -52.67
CA SER A 700 -12.60 32.15 -52.90
C SER A 700 -12.92 33.02 -51.69
N VAL A 701 -12.87 34.33 -51.87
CA VAL A 701 -13.00 35.33 -50.80
C VAL A 701 -14.17 36.24 -51.08
N TRP A 702 -15.11 36.31 -50.15
CA TRP A 702 -16.23 37.24 -50.17
C TRP A 702 -16.04 38.28 -49.07
N GLY A 703 -15.86 39.55 -49.44
CA GLY A 703 -15.67 40.66 -48.49
C GLY A 703 -16.97 41.36 -48.08
N GLY A 704 -16.98 41.85 -46.84
CA GLY A 704 -17.92 42.81 -46.26
C GLY A 704 -17.45 44.26 -46.38
N GLN A 705 -18.26 45.21 -45.88
CA GLN A 705 -17.97 46.65 -45.97
C GLN A 705 -16.76 47.03 -45.12
N GLY A 706 -15.71 47.57 -45.74
CA GLY A 706 -14.49 48.03 -45.05
C GLY A 706 -13.28 47.11 -45.25
N ASP A 707 -13.53 45.90 -45.75
CA ASP A 707 -12.50 44.87 -45.87
C ASP A 707 -11.40 45.23 -46.88
N ARG A 708 -10.22 44.67 -46.63
CA ARG A 708 -9.08 44.65 -47.55
C ARG A 708 -8.77 43.22 -47.93
N ILE A 709 -8.90 42.91 -49.20
CA ILE A 709 -8.63 41.59 -49.76
C ILE A 709 -7.47 41.68 -50.73
N GLY A 710 -6.43 40.87 -50.54
CA GLY A 710 -5.34 40.83 -51.49
C GLY A 710 -4.56 39.55 -51.47
N VAL A 711 -3.49 39.52 -52.25
CA VAL A 711 -2.53 38.41 -52.30
C VAL A 711 -1.23 38.76 -51.59
N GLY A 712 -0.60 37.76 -50.98
CA GLY A 712 0.65 37.91 -50.25
C GLY A 712 1.88 38.06 -51.15
N TYR A 713 3.00 38.48 -50.56
CA TYR A 713 4.29 38.48 -51.24
C TYR A 713 4.67 37.08 -51.70
N GLY A 714 5.12 36.92 -52.96
CA GLY A 714 5.43 35.59 -53.51
C GLY A 714 4.19 34.78 -53.90
N GLY A 715 3.01 35.42 -53.96
CA GLY A 715 1.74 34.78 -54.28
C GLY A 715 1.76 34.01 -55.60
N SER A 716 1.19 32.81 -55.60
CA SER A 716 1.03 31.98 -56.79
C SER A 716 -0.25 31.15 -56.67
N GLY A 717 -1.36 31.62 -57.20
CA GLY A 717 -2.68 30.97 -57.07
C GLY A 717 -3.63 31.43 -58.17
N THR A 718 -4.82 30.82 -58.21
CA THR A 718 -5.94 31.31 -59.03
C THR A 718 -7.09 31.64 -58.09
N ASP A 719 -7.28 32.94 -57.83
CA ASP A 719 -8.14 33.41 -56.76
C ASP A 719 -9.38 34.12 -57.30
N LEU A 720 -10.50 33.92 -56.62
CA LEU A 720 -11.76 34.59 -56.87
C LEU A 720 -12.07 35.51 -55.69
N PHE A 721 -12.02 36.81 -55.95
CA PHE A 721 -12.44 37.82 -54.99
C PHE A 721 -13.81 38.36 -55.38
N THR A 722 -14.64 38.64 -54.39
CA THR A 722 -15.96 39.20 -54.63
C THR A 722 -16.43 40.09 -53.50
N HIS A 723 -17.34 41.01 -53.84
CA HIS A 723 -18.03 41.90 -52.92
C HIS A 723 -19.54 41.62 -53.02
N ALA A 724 -20.20 41.48 -51.87
CA ALA A 724 -21.60 41.03 -51.79
C ALA A 724 -22.54 42.00 -51.03
N SER A 725 -22.09 43.20 -50.64
CA SER A 725 -22.92 44.05 -49.79
C SER A 725 -24.06 44.74 -50.57
N THR A 726 -25.22 44.86 -49.91
CA THR A 726 -26.38 45.62 -50.40
C THR A 726 -26.43 47.04 -49.82
N ILE A 727 -25.38 47.44 -49.08
CA ILE A 727 -25.32 48.71 -48.35
C ILE A 727 -24.83 49.80 -49.31
N ASN A 728 -25.68 50.79 -49.55
CA ASN A 728 -25.35 51.90 -50.42
C ASN A 728 -24.21 52.75 -49.83
N GLY A 729 -23.10 52.89 -50.55
CA GLY A 729 -21.89 53.60 -50.11
C GLY A 729 -20.86 52.72 -49.38
N ALA A 730 -21.07 51.41 -49.27
CA ALA A 730 -20.04 50.48 -48.82
C ALA A 730 -18.87 50.40 -49.83
N SER A 731 -17.67 50.17 -49.31
CA SER A 731 -16.46 50.05 -50.11
C SER A 731 -15.60 48.89 -49.65
N VAL A 732 -15.08 48.11 -50.59
CA VAL A 732 -14.07 47.07 -50.36
C VAL A 732 -12.80 47.43 -51.13
N SER A 733 -11.63 47.12 -50.56
CA SER A 733 -10.35 47.32 -51.24
C SER A 733 -9.78 45.98 -51.71
N PHE A 734 -9.38 45.89 -52.98
CA PHE A 734 -8.81 44.70 -53.60
C PHE A 734 -7.37 44.96 -54.06
N GLY A 735 -6.42 44.04 -53.85
CA GLY A 735 -5.05 44.40 -54.18
C GLY A 735 -3.97 43.36 -53.95
N SER A 736 -2.75 43.86 -53.87
CA SER A 736 -1.55 43.14 -53.45
C SER A 736 -1.07 43.65 -52.10
N ALA A 737 -0.48 42.78 -51.27
CA ALA A 737 -0.06 43.06 -49.91
C ALA A 737 0.45 44.49 -49.69
N ASP A 738 -0.26 45.23 -48.84
CA ASP A 738 0.23 46.45 -48.22
C ASP A 738 0.91 46.05 -46.90
N SER A 739 2.20 46.37 -46.72
CA SER A 739 2.93 46.04 -45.48
C SER A 739 2.51 46.90 -44.28
N VAL A 740 1.42 47.65 -44.39
CA VAL A 740 0.92 48.54 -43.36
C VAL A 740 -0.18 47.84 -42.57
N VAL A 741 0.18 47.32 -41.39
CA VAL A 741 -0.79 47.24 -40.30
C VAL A 741 -1.05 48.67 -39.83
N ALA A 742 -2.32 49.08 -39.95
CA ALA A 742 -2.94 50.21 -39.24
C ALA A 742 -2.17 51.55 -39.27
N THR A 743 -2.25 52.27 -40.39
CA THR A 743 -2.44 53.73 -40.28
C THR A 743 -3.92 54.05 -40.56
N SER A 744 -4.66 54.14 -39.46
CA SER A 744 -5.92 54.89 -39.32
C SER A 744 -7.16 54.36 -40.05
N TYR A 745 -7.68 53.23 -39.56
CA TYR A 745 -9.08 53.15 -39.10
C TYR A 745 -9.05 52.31 -37.82
N GLY A 746 -9.24 52.94 -36.65
CA GLY A 746 -9.18 52.27 -35.33
C GLY A 746 -7.78 52.20 -34.69
N ASN A 747 -7.70 52.51 -33.39
CA ASN A 747 -6.46 52.69 -32.63
C ASN A 747 -5.95 51.37 -32.02
N SER A 748 -4.80 50.83 -32.47
CA SER A 748 -3.72 50.24 -31.64
C SER A 748 -2.55 49.73 -32.52
N ALA A 749 -1.32 49.93 -32.06
CA ALA A 749 -0.09 49.90 -32.88
C ALA A 749 0.81 48.68 -32.62
N GLY A 750 1.52 48.21 -33.66
CA GLY A 750 2.74 47.40 -33.52
C GLY A 750 3.05 46.43 -34.66
N ALA A 751 3.81 46.86 -35.69
CA ALA A 751 4.52 45.94 -36.60
C ALA A 751 5.79 46.59 -37.20
N VAL A 752 6.84 45.77 -37.36
CA VAL A 752 8.16 46.14 -37.88
C VAL A 752 8.15 46.13 -39.42
N ALA A 753 8.63 47.22 -40.01
CA ALA A 753 8.74 47.41 -41.45
C ALA A 753 9.82 46.52 -42.07
N VAL A 754 9.47 45.77 -43.14
CA VAL A 754 10.47 45.19 -44.04
C VAL A 754 10.05 45.30 -45.52
N ASN A 755 10.96 45.96 -46.26
CA ASN A 755 11.32 45.85 -47.67
C ASN A 755 10.67 46.70 -48.78
N ALA A 756 11.62 47.24 -49.55
CA ALA A 756 11.54 48.11 -50.71
C ALA A 756 10.81 47.48 -51.91
N ALA A 757 10.35 48.35 -52.82
CA ALA A 757 9.68 48.04 -54.08
C ALA A 757 10.28 46.81 -54.76
N VAL A 758 9.47 45.77 -54.95
CA VAL A 758 9.89 44.63 -55.74
C VAL A 758 8.99 44.41 -56.92
N ALA A 759 9.56 44.65 -58.11
CA ALA A 759 8.91 44.33 -59.37
C ALA A 759 8.82 42.81 -59.57
N GLY A 760 7.63 42.31 -59.93
CA GLY A 760 7.43 40.97 -60.50
C GLY A 760 7.70 39.78 -59.58
N ARG A 761 7.30 39.86 -58.30
CA ARG A 761 7.46 38.78 -57.31
C ARG A 761 6.20 37.97 -57.01
N SER A 762 5.04 38.32 -57.54
CA SER A 762 3.80 37.54 -57.52
C SER A 762 3.49 37.04 -58.93
N ALA A 763 2.99 35.80 -59.01
CA ALA A 763 2.43 35.20 -60.21
C ALA A 763 0.94 34.85 -60.05
N ALA A 764 0.30 35.36 -58.99
CA ALA A 764 -1.11 35.12 -58.71
C ALA A 764 -2.01 35.68 -59.82
N GLN A 765 -3.06 34.94 -60.12
CA GLN A 765 -4.13 35.35 -61.04
C GLN A 765 -5.41 35.56 -60.26
N VAL A 766 -5.83 36.82 -60.15
CA VAL A 766 -7.00 37.22 -59.37
C VAL A 766 -8.13 37.61 -60.30
N THR A 767 -9.30 37.02 -60.10
CA THR A 767 -10.55 37.49 -60.71
C THR A 767 -11.38 38.18 -59.64
N VAL A 768 -11.65 39.47 -59.83
CA VAL A 768 -12.56 40.23 -58.96
C VAL A 768 -13.92 40.31 -59.62
N THR A 769 -14.95 39.89 -58.90
CA THR A 769 -16.35 39.94 -59.34
C THR A 769 -17.15 40.85 -58.41
N GLY A 770 -18.25 41.43 -58.90
CA GLY A 770 -19.06 42.34 -58.08
C GLY A 770 -18.36 43.66 -57.70
N PHE A 771 -17.28 44.02 -58.40
CA PHE A 771 -16.61 45.31 -58.21
C PHE A 771 -17.59 46.45 -58.52
N SER A 772 -17.89 47.27 -57.53
CA SER A 772 -18.94 48.28 -57.61
C SER A 772 -18.40 49.62 -58.10
N GLU A 773 -19.00 50.11 -59.19
CA GLU A 773 -18.75 51.44 -59.75
C GLU A 773 -20.02 52.14 -60.23
N SER A 774 -19.96 53.47 -60.30
CA SER A 774 -20.99 54.32 -60.87
C SER A 774 -20.38 55.20 -61.96
N ALA A 775 -20.52 54.75 -63.21
CA ALA A 775 -20.09 55.47 -64.42
C ALA A 775 -18.62 55.95 -64.36
N GLY A 776 -17.69 55.05 -64.04
CA GLY A 776 -16.26 55.34 -63.92
C GLY A 776 -15.84 55.97 -62.59
N THR A 777 -16.75 56.16 -61.64
CA THR A 777 -16.41 56.51 -60.24
C THR A 777 -16.66 55.27 -59.35
N PRO A 778 -15.61 54.64 -58.83
CA PRO A 778 -15.76 53.38 -58.11
C PRO A 778 -16.09 53.61 -56.63
N THR A 779 -16.94 52.76 -56.06
CA THR A 779 -17.14 52.71 -54.61
C THR A 779 -16.16 51.75 -53.97
N ASP A 780 -15.80 50.68 -54.68
CA ASP A 780 -14.68 49.80 -54.34
C ASP A 780 -13.36 50.42 -54.82
N SER A 781 -12.23 49.88 -54.38
CA SER A 781 -10.93 50.41 -54.75
C SER A 781 -9.88 49.34 -54.91
N ILE A 782 -8.83 49.68 -55.62
CA ILE A 782 -7.63 48.89 -55.83
C ILE A 782 -6.53 49.46 -54.95
N PHE A 783 -5.74 48.60 -54.32
CA PHE A 783 -4.59 49.01 -53.53
C PHE A 783 -3.35 48.19 -53.87
N TYR A 784 -2.17 48.75 -53.59
CA TYR A 784 -0.90 48.03 -53.64
C TYR A 784 0.15 48.72 -52.76
N GLN A 785 1.24 48.01 -52.46
CA GLN A 785 2.30 48.53 -51.59
C GLN A 785 2.95 49.81 -52.16
N ASN A 786 3.07 50.85 -51.33
CA ASN A 786 3.66 52.15 -51.69
C ASN A 786 2.93 52.82 -52.87
N GLU A 787 1.61 52.93 -52.77
CA GLU A 787 0.78 53.57 -53.81
C GLU A 787 1.28 54.97 -54.21
N ALA A 788 1.27 55.26 -55.51
CA ALA A 788 1.76 56.51 -56.06
C ALA A 788 1.04 56.85 -57.37
N VAL A 789 0.68 58.12 -57.54
CA VAL A 789 -0.09 58.63 -58.70
C VAL A 789 0.55 58.25 -60.04
N ALA A 790 1.88 58.29 -60.15
CA ALA A 790 2.60 57.92 -61.36
C ALA A 790 2.39 56.43 -61.73
N THR A 791 2.41 55.56 -60.73
CA THR A 791 2.20 54.12 -60.90
C THR A 791 0.73 53.81 -61.19
N ASN A 792 -0.23 54.48 -60.54
CA ASN A 792 -1.67 54.40 -60.86
C ASN A 792 -1.91 54.72 -62.35
N THR A 793 -1.34 55.83 -62.82
CA THR A 793 -1.45 56.26 -64.23
C THR A 793 -0.85 55.22 -65.18
N ALA A 794 0.28 54.62 -64.81
CA ALA A 794 0.92 53.57 -65.59
C ALA A 794 0.03 52.31 -65.69
N ILE A 795 -0.50 51.82 -64.57
CA ILE A 795 -1.41 50.65 -64.53
C ILE A 795 -2.65 50.88 -65.40
N VAL A 796 -3.28 52.05 -65.30
CA VAL A 796 -4.44 52.41 -66.13
C VAL A 796 -4.08 52.41 -67.62
N THR A 797 -2.92 52.94 -67.98
CA THR A 797 -2.46 53.03 -69.37
C THR A 797 -2.10 51.65 -69.96
N THR A 798 -1.51 50.76 -69.15
CA THR A 798 -1.06 49.43 -69.59
C THR A 798 -2.13 48.34 -69.45
N SER A 799 -3.21 48.60 -68.71
CA SER A 799 -4.35 47.68 -68.62
C SER A 799 -5.01 47.42 -69.98
N SER A 800 -5.62 46.25 -70.12
CA SER A 800 -6.19 45.76 -71.38
C SER A 800 -7.65 45.36 -71.22
N GLN A 801 -8.42 45.56 -72.31
CA GLN A 801 -9.78 45.04 -72.41
C GLN A 801 -9.71 43.53 -72.68
N VAL A 802 -10.35 42.74 -71.83
CA VAL A 802 -10.57 41.30 -72.04
C VAL A 802 -12.06 40.99 -72.05
N SER A 803 -12.44 39.80 -72.53
CA SER A 803 -13.83 39.31 -72.51
C SER A 803 -13.86 37.97 -71.78
N LEU A 804 -14.40 37.98 -70.56
CA LEU A 804 -14.60 36.79 -69.73
C LEU A 804 -16.09 36.58 -69.53
N PHE A 805 -16.57 35.36 -69.76
CA PHE A 805 -17.99 35.00 -69.67
C PHE A 805 -18.93 35.90 -70.49
N GLY A 806 -18.45 36.48 -71.60
CA GLY A 806 -19.22 37.37 -72.47
C GLY A 806 -19.38 38.81 -71.94
N LEU A 807 -18.73 39.16 -70.84
CA LEU A 807 -18.71 40.52 -70.28
C LEU A 807 -17.41 41.24 -70.65
N PRO A 808 -17.48 42.53 -71.07
CA PRO A 808 -16.31 43.39 -71.15
C PRO A 808 -15.69 43.58 -69.76
N SER A 809 -14.43 43.18 -69.61
CA SER A 809 -13.70 43.22 -68.34
C SER A 809 -12.32 43.86 -68.53
N THR A 810 -11.74 44.37 -67.46
CA THR A 810 -10.40 44.99 -67.48
C THR A 810 -9.38 44.08 -66.83
N GLN A 811 -8.31 43.74 -67.53
CA GLN A 811 -7.16 43.04 -66.97
C GLN A 811 -6.01 44.03 -66.77
N LEU A 812 -5.45 44.03 -65.56
CA LEU A 812 -4.32 44.85 -65.16
C LEU A 812 -3.25 44.00 -64.45
N THR A 813 -2.05 44.55 -64.34
CA THR A 813 -0.95 43.94 -63.58
C THR A 813 -0.52 44.93 -62.51
N LEU A 814 -0.56 44.50 -61.25
CA LEU A 814 -0.10 45.29 -60.12
C LEU A 814 1.44 45.30 -60.05
N PRO A 815 2.07 46.25 -59.33
CA PRO A 815 3.53 46.39 -59.30
C PRO A 815 4.28 45.15 -58.79
N ASP A 816 3.63 44.34 -57.95
CA ASP A 816 4.17 43.08 -57.46
C ASP A 816 4.15 41.96 -58.52
N GLY A 817 3.50 42.14 -59.67
CA GLY A 817 3.35 41.12 -60.72
C GLY A 817 2.00 40.39 -60.72
N THR A 818 1.15 40.62 -59.72
CA THR A 818 -0.19 40.03 -59.65
C THR A 818 -1.03 40.46 -60.86
N VAL A 819 -1.61 39.50 -61.57
CA VAL A 819 -2.51 39.75 -62.69
C VAL A 819 -3.94 39.75 -62.19
N MET A 820 -4.57 40.93 -62.18
CA MET A 820 -5.93 41.12 -61.68
C MET A 820 -6.89 41.38 -62.84
N THR A 821 -8.03 40.71 -62.84
CA THR A 821 -9.11 40.92 -63.80
C THR A 821 -10.38 41.40 -63.09
N LEU A 822 -10.82 42.61 -63.40
CA LEU A 822 -12.08 43.18 -62.91
C LEU A 822 -13.21 42.76 -63.85
N LEU A 823 -13.98 41.75 -63.45
CA LEU A 823 -15.05 41.17 -64.26
C LEU A 823 -16.20 42.17 -64.41
N GLY A 824 -16.54 42.53 -65.65
CA GLY A 824 -17.67 43.42 -65.95
C GLY A 824 -17.37 44.92 -65.88
N VAL A 825 -16.13 45.33 -65.57
CA VAL A 825 -15.66 46.72 -65.65
C VAL A 825 -14.98 46.94 -67.01
N PRO A 826 -15.59 47.69 -67.95
CA PRO A 826 -14.98 47.98 -69.24
C PRO A 826 -13.71 48.82 -69.10
N LYS A 827 -12.74 48.62 -70.00
CA LYS A 827 -11.47 49.36 -70.00
C LYS A 827 -11.65 50.88 -70.16
N ALA A 828 -12.75 51.29 -70.79
CA ALA A 828 -13.12 52.70 -70.98
C ALA A 828 -13.50 53.39 -69.66
N ASP A 829 -14.01 52.63 -68.69
CA ASP A 829 -14.45 53.14 -67.40
C ASP A 829 -13.31 53.09 -66.36
N PHE A 830 -12.35 52.18 -66.54
CA PHE A 830 -11.17 52.05 -65.67
C PHE A 830 -10.21 53.26 -65.79
N ASN A 831 -10.10 54.01 -64.69
CA ASN A 831 -9.28 55.23 -64.58
C ASN A 831 -8.61 55.36 -63.19
N THR A 832 -7.83 56.43 -62.96
CA THR A 832 -7.03 56.58 -61.72
C THR A 832 -7.85 56.74 -60.44
N SER A 833 -9.17 56.98 -60.51
CA SER A 833 -10.05 57.03 -59.33
C SER A 833 -10.33 55.66 -58.71
N PHE A 834 -9.93 54.57 -59.37
CA PHE A 834 -9.98 53.21 -58.84
C PHE A 834 -8.94 52.93 -57.76
N PHE A 835 -8.03 53.85 -57.48
CA PHE A 835 -6.98 53.71 -56.49
C PHE A 835 -7.16 54.76 -55.37
N ARG A 836 -6.60 54.55 -54.17
CA ARG A 836 -6.93 55.34 -52.96
C ARG A 836 -5.89 56.39 -52.56
#